data_AF-A0A3A9BBP3-F1
#
_entry.id   AF-A0A3A9BBP3-F1
#
_cell.length_a   1.000
_cell.length_b   1.000
_cell.length_c   1.000
_cell.angle_alpha   90.00
_cell.angle_beta   90.00
_cell.angle_gamma   90.00
#
_symmetry.space_group_name_H-M   'P 1'
#
loop_
_entity.id
_entity.type
_entity.pdbx_description
1 polymer ?
#
loop_
_entity_poly.entity_id
_entity_poly.type
_entity_poly.pdbx_seq_one_letter_code
_entity_poly.pdbx_strand_id
1 'polypeptide(L)'
;MSSWFLERLHLQAFGTFSQKFIGPLRPGMNVVFGNNEAGKTTIATFISSVLFGWPRTSANQNDYKPLDGQRAGTLYFETEDGQDASLIRNAASKDLQGDTWLLNDLDKETYATIFSLTSDELRSLANTSDITAKLLTAGSGTASSPALALRQIQKRIDEYTSKASINEHSLVLLRAQQKELRTKIAAAAEEANRLKHKDKEFHDLAEERDNLRKKLHDLQTEISELSACKATLDHNLEDQKSYREDIDEFKQKEAEIARNRSFSQVDNTPLVSIDESQERTLRDMIARFEEEKLHYDNAVVLAENDYTNSLAAYNASHETEDVQAATRHARRVRGVQIALSVFFPLLFIGAGIPLFIHGRTITSMSFTALGAGLVLFSLILALAALVMLFKTGGQPITREDMKESSEWVLRKDEKKYEVQNQKRVEFLERVKAELDRVGLGQAQGSLTQARALLDEARAARAQRDRFDLQTQSLVSRRIECEKKLKDAQDKLIRLCEKHELDISQPALSIEVISGRKEQQRESLQELSEERDKRYGELKQELSSAQDKTELAELKLQSEQLTTRINESTEDLARLLLAKRMLEGAIAAWEETSQPEVYKRASQLFELMTDGAWVKISLAQDGQLQVTNALKMTREPKELSLGTCQQMYLALRIALLITAENVGSAFPVVADDILVNFDSTRRVGAAKALMELSRYRQVILFTCHSEVVDALRLTGCELNELTL
;
A
#
# COMPACT_ATOMS: atom_id res chain seq x y z
N MET A 1 -86.02 39.07 -3.87
CA MET A 1 -85.13 39.43 -4.98
C MET A 1 -85.94 39.25 -6.24
N SER A 2 -86.12 40.31 -7.02
CA SER A 2 -86.88 40.24 -8.26
C SER A 2 -86.17 39.29 -9.24
N SER A 3 -86.93 38.37 -9.84
CA SER A 3 -86.37 37.35 -10.73
C SER A 3 -85.94 38.00 -12.03
N TRP A 4 -84.77 37.61 -12.53
CA TRP A 4 -84.33 37.96 -13.88
C TRP A 4 -85.19 37.24 -14.90
N PHE A 5 -85.50 37.91 -16.01
CA PHE A 5 -86.17 37.33 -17.17
C PHE A 5 -85.50 37.82 -18.46
N LEU A 6 -85.61 37.04 -19.53
CA LEU A 6 -85.12 37.46 -20.85
C LEU A 6 -86.09 38.49 -21.42
N GLU A 7 -85.65 39.74 -21.57
CA GLU A 7 -86.47 40.84 -22.06
C GLU A 7 -86.42 40.93 -23.59
N ARG A 8 -85.24 40.79 -24.19
CA ARG A 8 -85.10 40.89 -25.65
C ARG A 8 -83.88 40.15 -26.18
N LEU A 9 -83.96 39.75 -27.45
CA LEU A 9 -82.89 39.11 -28.19
C LEU A 9 -82.42 40.02 -29.32
N HIS A 10 -81.11 40.19 -29.48
CA HIS A 10 -80.50 40.88 -30.61
C HIS A 10 -79.68 39.89 -31.44
N LEU A 11 -80.28 39.42 -32.53
CA LEU A 11 -79.64 38.57 -33.52
C LEU A 11 -78.84 39.46 -34.47
N GLN A 12 -77.60 39.77 -34.08
CA GLN A 12 -76.69 40.60 -34.88
C GLN A 12 -76.37 39.91 -36.21
N ALA A 13 -76.01 38.62 -36.16
CA ALA A 13 -75.82 37.77 -37.33
C ALA A 13 -75.98 36.28 -36.94
N PHE A 14 -77.07 35.63 -37.35
CA PHE A 14 -77.32 34.20 -37.08
C PHE A 14 -78.30 33.60 -38.09
N GLY A 15 -77.88 32.58 -38.83
CA GLY A 15 -78.66 32.01 -39.93
C GLY A 15 -79.04 33.06 -40.97
N THR A 16 -80.33 33.17 -41.28
CA THR A 16 -80.89 34.18 -42.19
C THR A 16 -81.14 35.55 -41.52
N PHE A 17 -81.01 35.65 -40.19
CA PHE A 17 -81.25 36.90 -39.47
C PHE A 17 -79.97 37.76 -39.39
N SER A 18 -80.14 39.05 -39.66
CA SER A 18 -79.10 40.07 -39.50
C SER A 18 -79.73 41.33 -38.90
N GLN A 19 -79.13 41.85 -37.82
CA GLN A 19 -79.59 43.02 -37.07
C GLN A 19 -81.08 42.97 -36.67
N LYS A 20 -81.58 41.79 -36.29
CA LYS A 20 -82.98 41.58 -35.88
C LYS A 20 -83.11 41.62 -34.36
N PHE A 21 -84.09 42.37 -33.86
CA PHE A 21 -84.51 42.33 -32.46
C PHE A 21 -85.79 41.52 -32.30
N ILE A 22 -85.87 40.68 -31.27
CA ILE A 22 -87.06 39.91 -30.88
C ILE A 22 -87.43 40.32 -29.44
N GLY A 23 -88.67 40.73 -29.23
CA GLY A 23 -89.18 41.26 -27.96
C GLY A 23 -90.05 42.50 -28.16
N PRO A 24 -90.48 43.18 -27.08
CA PRO A 24 -90.17 42.85 -25.69
C PRO A 24 -90.90 41.58 -25.23
N LEU A 25 -90.16 40.69 -24.61
CA LEU A 25 -90.66 39.56 -23.84
C LEU A 25 -90.97 40.04 -22.43
N ARG A 26 -91.92 39.37 -21.77
CA ARG A 26 -92.36 39.71 -20.41
C ARG A 26 -92.12 38.52 -19.47
N PRO A 27 -92.12 38.74 -18.14
CA PRO A 27 -92.28 37.66 -17.18
C PRO A 27 -93.52 36.83 -17.50
N GLY A 28 -93.51 35.54 -17.13
CA GLY A 28 -94.64 34.65 -17.40
C GLY A 28 -94.65 34.05 -18.80
N MET A 29 -95.84 33.96 -19.41
CA MET A 29 -96.04 33.24 -20.68
C MET A 29 -95.88 34.16 -21.89
N ASN A 30 -94.94 33.80 -22.77
CA ASN A 30 -94.72 34.43 -24.05
C ASN A 30 -94.99 33.43 -25.18
N VAL A 31 -95.76 33.82 -26.18
CA VAL A 31 -96.02 33.01 -27.37
C VAL A 31 -95.50 33.73 -28.59
N VAL A 32 -94.58 33.09 -29.28
CA VAL A 32 -94.00 33.55 -30.54
C VAL A 32 -94.65 32.77 -31.67
N PHE A 33 -95.65 33.38 -32.29
CA PHE A 33 -96.44 32.81 -33.37
C PHE A 33 -95.90 33.24 -34.74
N GLY A 34 -95.84 32.32 -35.69
CA GLY A 34 -95.46 32.66 -37.07
C GLY A 34 -95.56 31.47 -38.02
N ASN A 35 -95.60 31.73 -39.32
CA ASN A 35 -95.65 30.67 -40.33
C ASN A 35 -94.42 29.74 -40.26
N ASN A 36 -94.51 28.56 -40.88
CA ASN A 36 -93.32 27.75 -41.12
C ASN A 36 -92.27 28.59 -41.86
N GLU A 37 -90.99 28.36 -41.54
CA GLU A 37 -89.84 29.11 -42.09
C GLU A 37 -89.69 30.56 -41.62
N ALA A 38 -90.60 31.09 -40.79
CA ALA A 38 -90.45 32.42 -40.15
C ALA A 38 -89.25 32.53 -39.17
N GLY A 39 -88.51 31.43 -38.96
CA GLY A 39 -87.28 31.41 -38.15
C GLY A 39 -87.47 31.13 -36.66
N LYS A 40 -88.62 30.59 -36.24
CA LYS A 40 -88.92 30.19 -34.84
C LYS A 40 -87.84 29.30 -34.21
N THR A 41 -87.57 28.14 -34.80
CA THR A 41 -86.52 27.21 -34.35
C THR A 41 -85.13 27.84 -34.42
N THR A 42 -84.88 28.73 -35.39
CA THR A 42 -83.63 29.51 -35.47
C THR A 42 -83.47 30.44 -34.26
N ILE A 43 -84.55 31.10 -33.81
CA ILE A 43 -84.54 31.97 -32.61
C ILE A 43 -84.38 31.12 -31.33
N ALA A 44 -85.09 29.99 -31.21
CA ALA A 44 -84.94 29.07 -30.08
C ALA A 44 -83.49 28.54 -29.98
N THR A 45 -82.90 28.16 -31.12
CA THR A 45 -81.50 27.69 -31.20
C THR A 45 -80.50 28.82 -30.94
N PHE A 46 -80.83 30.06 -31.29
CA PHE A 46 -80.00 31.22 -31.02
C PHE A 46 -79.78 31.42 -29.51
N ILE A 47 -80.82 31.29 -28.68
CA ILE A 47 -80.72 31.42 -27.22
C ILE A 47 -79.66 30.45 -26.68
N SER A 48 -79.81 29.16 -26.95
CA SER A 48 -78.87 28.14 -26.46
C SER A 48 -77.45 28.31 -27.05
N SER A 49 -77.35 28.81 -28.29
CA SER A 49 -76.07 29.06 -28.95
C SER A 49 -75.31 30.23 -28.34
N VAL A 50 -76.00 31.30 -27.92
CA VAL A 50 -75.37 32.40 -27.18
C VAL A 50 -74.89 31.90 -25.81
N LEU A 51 -75.68 31.10 -25.09
CA LEU A 51 -75.29 30.60 -23.77
C LEU A 51 -74.09 29.63 -23.84
N PHE A 52 -74.17 28.59 -24.65
CA PHE A 52 -73.24 27.45 -24.60
C PHE A 52 -72.32 27.29 -25.80
N GLY A 53 -72.42 28.20 -26.77
CA GLY A 53 -71.57 28.22 -27.95
C GLY A 53 -72.25 27.70 -29.20
N TRP A 54 -71.66 28.08 -30.34
CA TRP A 54 -72.24 27.83 -31.64
C TRP A 54 -72.25 26.33 -32.01
N PRO A 55 -73.28 25.84 -32.72
CA PRO A 55 -73.30 24.48 -33.24
C PRO A 55 -72.07 24.20 -34.11
N ARG A 56 -71.48 23.01 -33.97
CA ARG A 56 -70.38 22.54 -34.82
C ARG A 56 -70.95 21.95 -36.10
N THR A 57 -70.28 22.19 -37.22
CA THR A 57 -70.65 21.62 -38.52
C THR A 57 -70.65 20.09 -38.43
N SER A 58 -71.80 19.47 -38.63
CA SER A 58 -72.00 18.02 -38.72
C SER A 58 -72.89 17.73 -39.92
N ALA A 59 -72.73 16.57 -40.55
CA ALA A 59 -73.38 16.22 -41.82
C ALA A 59 -74.92 16.32 -41.80
N ASN A 60 -75.55 16.27 -40.61
CA ASN A 60 -77.00 16.27 -40.42
C ASN A 60 -77.54 17.48 -39.63
N GLN A 61 -76.75 18.54 -39.37
CA GLN A 61 -77.20 19.66 -38.54
C GLN A 61 -76.82 21.02 -39.14
N ASN A 62 -77.79 21.93 -39.21
CA ASN A 62 -77.56 23.30 -39.66
C ASN A 62 -76.65 24.03 -38.64
N ASP A 63 -75.56 24.63 -39.11
CA ASP A 63 -74.63 25.37 -38.25
C ASP A 63 -75.02 26.84 -38.06
N TYR A 64 -76.14 27.26 -38.69
CA TYR A 64 -76.72 28.59 -38.67
C TYR A 64 -75.68 29.68 -38.96
N LYS A 65 -74.70 29.37 -39.80
CA LYS A 65 -73.72 30.36 -40.25
C LYS A 65 -74.38 31.34 -41.23
N PRO A 66 -74.28 32.66 -41.00
CA PRO A 66 -74.78 33.65 -41.94
C PRO A 66 -73.98 33.64 -43.25
N LEU A 67 -74.62 34.07 -44.36
CA LEU A 67 -74.00 34.12 -45.70
C LEU A 67 -72.77 35.05 -45.73
N ASP A 68 -72.91 36.26 -45.16
CA ASP A 68 -71.88 37.31 -45.17
C ASP A 68 -71.53 37.75 -43.74
N GLY A 69 -70.89 36.86 -42.96
CA GLY A 69 -70.36 37.26 -41.66
C GLY A 69 -70.02 36.12 -40.73
N GLN A 70 -69.77 36.48 -39.48
CA GLN A 70 -69.60 35.52 -38.39
C GLN A 70 -70.76 35.61 -37.41
N ARG A 71 -71.03 34.50 -36.71
CA ARG A 71 -72.15 34.40 -35.76
C ARG A 71 -71.95 35.36 -34.58
N ALA A 72 -72.93 36.22 -34.33
CA ALA A 72 -72.88 37.19 -33.24
C ALA A 72 -74.27 37.48 -32.70
N GLY A 73 -74.36 37.73 -31.40
CA GLY A 73 -75.65 37.90 -30.75
C GLY A 73 -75.58 38.34 -29.30
N THR A 74 -76.67 38.96 -28.84
CA THR A 74 -76.83 39.41 -27.45
C THR A 74 -78.20 39.01 -26.91
N LEU A 75 -78.22 38.49 -25.69
CA LEU A 75 -79.42 38.28 -24.88
C LEU A 75 -79.44 39.37 -23.80
N TYR A 76 -80.56 40.08 -23.69
CA TYR A 76 -80.76 41.12 -22.67
C TYR A 76 -81.75 40.61 -21.63
N PHE A 77 -81.38 40.74 -20.37
CA PHE A 77 -82.16 40.33 -19.22
C PHE A 77 -82.52 41.57 -18.41
N GLU A 78 -83.72 41.54 -17.83
CA GLU A 78 -84.21 42.60 -16.96
C GLU A 78 -84.79 41.96 -15.68
N THR A 79 -84.87 42.72 -14.60
CA THR A 79 -85.62 42.35 -13.38
C THR A 79 -86.90 43.17 -13.29
N GLU A 80 -87.88 42.72 -12.52
CA GLU A 80 -89.11 43.52 -12.27
C GLU A 80 -88.82 44.90 -11.64
N ASP A 81 -87.63 45.07 -11.03
CA ASP A 81 -87.18 46.33 -10.43
C ASP A 81 -86.44 47.25 -11.43
N GLY A 82 -86.30 46.86 -12.70
CA GLY A 82 -85.66 47.63 -13.76
C GLY A 82 -84.12 47.58 -13.77
N GLN A 83 -83.52 46.54 -13.20
CA GLN A 83 -82.08 46.25 -13.39
C GLN A 83 -81.86 45.48 -14.68
N ASP A 84 -80.84 45.87 -15.45
CA ASP A 84 -80.49 45.27 -16.73
C ASP A 84 -79.18 44.47 -16.66
N ALA A 85 -79.13 43.36 -17.41
CA ALA A 85 -77.94 42.54 -17.60
C ALA A 85 -77.89 42.02 -19.04
N SER A 86 -76.71 41.65 -19.54
CA SER A 86 -76.60 41.12 -20.90
C SER A 86 -75.56 40.02 -21.06
N LEU A 87 -75.88 39.05 -21.92
CA LEU A 87 -74.97 37.98 -22.32
C LEU A 87 -74.68 38.09 -23.81
N ILE A 88 -73.40 38.21 -24.15
CA ILE A 88 -72.92 38.48 -25.50
C ILE A 88 -72.04 37.33 -25.95
N ARG A 89 -72.30 36.81 -27.16
CA ARG A 89 -71.37 35.90 -27.83
C ARG A 89 -71.06 36.43 -29.22
N ASN A 90 -69.78 36.71 -29.43
CA ASN A 90 -69.22 37.13 -30.71
C ASN A 90 -68.42 35.98 -31.30
N ALA A 91 -68.15 36.02 -32.61
CA ALA A 91 -67.36 34.97 -33.25
C ALA A 91 -65.84 35.09 -33.01
N ALA A 92 -65.35 36.26 -32.58
CA ALA A 92 -63.94 36.48 -32.24
C ALA A 92 -63.55 35.90 -30.86
N SER A 93 -64.52 35.72 -29.94
CA SER A 93 -64.29 35.15 -28.61
C SER A 93 -64.89 33.75 -28.52
N LYS A 94 -64.08 32.78 -28.07
CA LYS A 94 -64.57 31.41 -27.78
C LYS A 94 -65.51 31.41 -26.56
N ASP A 95 -65.32 32.40 -25.68
CA ASP A 95 -65.98 32.52 -24.39
C ASP A 95 -67.15 33.50 -24.43
N LEU A 96 -68.10 33.27 -23.52
CA LEU A 96 -69.25 34.12 -23.25
C LEU A 96 -68.78 35.43 -22.59
N GLN A 97 -69.33 36.56 -23.01
CA GLN A 97 -69.00 37.90 -22.50
C GLN A 97 -70.22 38.57 -21.86
N GLY A 98 -70.00 39.61 -21.05
CA GLY A 98 -71.05 40.31 -20.31
C GLY A 98 -71.24 39.75 -18.90
N ASP A 99 -72.50 39.70 -18.44
CA ASP A 99 -72.91 39.27 -17.11
C ASP A 99 -72.91 37.74 -16.95
N THR A 100 -71.75 37.11 -17.14
CA THR A 100 -71.60 35.64 -17.15
C THR A 100 -72.03 34.96 -15.87
N TRP A 101 -72.08 35.70 -14.76
CA TRP A 101 -72.58 35.22 -13.47
C TRP A 101 -74.03 34.71 -13.54
N LEU A 102 -74.84 35.18 -14.50
CA LEU A 102 -76.18 34.67 -14.76
C LEU A 102 -76.19 33.18 -15.11
N LEU A 103 -75.10 32.66 -15.71
CA LEU A 103 -74.98 31.27 -16.18
C LEU A 103 -74.30 30.33 -15.16
N ASN A 104 -73.82 30.82 -14.02
CA ASN A 104 -72.98 30.04 -13.10
C ASN A 104 -73.62 28.72 -12.64
N ASP A 105 -74.94 28.71 -12.47
CA ASP A 105 -75.70 27.56 -11.94
C ASP A 105 -76.40 26.74 -13.04
N LEU A 106 -76.00 26.91 -14.31
CA LEU A 106 -76.63 26.22 -15.43
C LEU A 106 -75.63 25.81 -16.51
N ASP A 107 -75.43 24.50 -16.65
CA ASP A 107 -74.64 23.93 -17.73
C ASP A 107 -75.47 23.62 -19.00
N LYS A 108 -74.78 23.31 -20.09
CA LYS A 108 -75.38 23.03 -21.40
C LYS A 108 -76.31 21.82 -21.40
N GLU A 109 -75.92 20.74 -20.73
CA GLU A 109 -76.68 19.49 -20.72
C GLU A 109 -77.95 19.64 -19.88
N THR A 110 -77.84 20.35 -18.74
CA THR A 110 -78.98 20.73 -17.89
C THR A 110 -79.94 21.64 -18.64
N TYR A 111 -79.45 22.70 -19.32
CA TYR A 111 -80.31 23.56 -20.15
C TYR A 111 -81.03 22.76 -21.23
N ALA A 112 -80.29 21.94 -22.00
CA ALA A 112 -80.87 21.14 -23.08
C ALA A 112 -81.86 20.08 -22.56
N THR A 113 -81.68 19.58 -21.33
CA THR A 113 -82.53 18.51 -20.78
C THR A 113 -83.79 19.06 -20.10
N ILE A 114 -83.72 20.25 -19.49
CA ILE A 114 -84.79 20.79 -18.64
C ILE A 114 -85.43 22.06 -19.22
N PHE A 115 -84.64 23.01 -19.74
CA PHE A 115 -85.12 24.33 -20.19
C PHE A 115 -85.49 24.36 -21.67
N SER A 116 -84.82 23.54 -22.50
CA SER A 116 -85.21 23.28 -23.89
C SER A 116 -86.30 22.21 -23.90
N LEU A 117 -87.49 22.57 -24.37
CA LEU A 117 -88.60 21.65 -24.58
C LEU A 117 -88.87 21.57 -26.08
N THR A 118 -88.42 20.49 -26.73
CA THR A 118 -88.70 20.25 -28.15
C THR A 118 -89.43 18.91 -28.33
N SER A 119 -90.25 18.79 -29.39
CA SER A 119 -90.96 17.54 -29.70
C SER A 119 -89.98 16.37 -29.93
N ASP A 120 -88.85 16.62 -30.59
CA ASP A 120 -87.82 15.62 -30.85
C ASP A 120 -87.12 15.13 -29.58
N GLU A 121 -86.83 16.03 -28.63
CA GLU A 121 -86.28 15.63 -27.34
C GLU A 121 -87.26 14.76 -26.55
N LEU A 122 -88.53 15.16 -26.44
CA LEU A 122 -89.56 14.37 -25.75
C LEU A 122 -89.71 12.97 -26.36
N ARG A 123 -89.57 12.87 -27.69
CA ARG A 123 -89.56 11.58 -28.41
C ARG A 123 -88.29 10.77 -28.14
N SER A 124 -87.12 11.40 -28.11
CA SER A 124 -85.83 10.75 -27.84
C SER A 124 -85.77 10.17 -26.41
N LEU A 125 -86.39 10.87 -25.45
CA LEU A 125 -86.45 10.43 -24.06
C LEU A 125 -87.25 9.15 -23.94
N ALA A 126 -88.38 8.99 -24.64
CA ALA A 126 -89.18 7.76 -24.60
C ALA A 126 -88.40 6.47 -24.95
N ASN A 127 -87.28 6.58 -25.68
CA ASN A 127 -86.49 5.45 -26.15
C ASN A 127 -85.23 5.16 -25.29
N THR A 128 -84.97 5.90 -24.21
CA THR A 128 -83.77 5.75 -23.39
C THR A 128 -84.04 4.91 -22.13
N SER A 129 -83.09 4.09 -21.68
CA SER A 129 -83.26 3.22 -20.50
C SER A 129 -83.01 3.92 -19.16
N ASP A 130 -82.37 5.09 -19.15
CA ASP A 130 -81.90 5.77 -17.93
C ASP A 130 -82.45 7.21 -17.80
N ILE A 131 -83.73 7.38 -18.14
CA ILE A 131 -84.40 8.69 -18.22
C ILE A 131 -84.56 9.30 -16.84
N THR A 132 -84.87 8.48 -15.84
CA THR A 132 -84.95 8.89 -14.44
C THR A 132 -83.61 9.51 -14.03
N ALA A 133 -82.49 8.79 -14.16
CA ALA A 133 -81.18 9.34 -13.78
C ALA A 133 -80.83 10.63 -14.54
N LYS A 134 -81.19 10.74 -15.82
CA LYS A 134 -80.93 11.95 -16.63
C LYS A 134 -81.76 13.16 -16.18
N LEU A 135 -83.05 12.96 -15.90
CA LEU A 135 -83.94 14.02 -15.41
C LEU A 135 -83.58 14.43 -13.98
N LEU A 136 -83.25 13.47 -13.13
CA LEU A 136 -82.85 13.68 -11.74
C LEU A 136 -81.48 14.41 -11.66
N THR A 137 -80.53 14.04 -12.52
CA THR A 137 -79.22 14.73 -12.66
C THR A 137 -79.41 16.19 -13.07
N ALA A 138 -80.18 16.43 -14.13
CA ALA A 138 -80.42 17.79 -14.58
C ALA A 138 -81.20 18.59 -13.53
N GLY A 139 -82.09 17.95 -12.76
CA GLY A 139 -82.85 18.59 -11.67
C GLY A 139 -81.98 19.06 -10.52
N SER A 140 -80.78 18.50 -10.37
CA SER A 140 -79.78 18.94 -9.39
C SER A 140 -78.89 20.08 -9.89
N GLY A 141 -78.98 20.47 -11.16
CA GLY A 141 -78.18 21.56 -11.75
C GLY A 141 -76.71 21.21 -11.99
N THR A 142 -76.34 19.93 -11.93
CA THR A 142 -74.95 19.48 -12.04
C THR A 142 -74.60 19.03 -13.46
N ALA A 143 -73.43 19.46 -13.96
CA ALA A 143 -72.90 19.08 -15.27
C ALA A 143 -72.57 17.59 -15.44
N SER A 144 -72.49 16.83 -14.35
CA SER A 144 -72.33 15.37 -14.38
C SER A 144 -73.22 14.73 -13.34
N SER A 145 -73.74 13.54 -13.65
CA SER A 145 -74.61 12.81 -12.73
C SER A 145 -73.91 12.56 -11.40
N PRO A 146 -74.48 12.97 -10.25
CA PRO A 146 -73.93 12.67 -8.93
C PRO A 146 -73.66 11.16 -8.75
N ALA A 147 -74.51 10.29 -9.28
CA ALA A 147 -74.31 8.85 -9.26
C ALA A 147 -73.11 8.39 -10.11
N LEU A 148 -72.86 9.04 -11.25
CA LEU A 148 -71.71 8.76 -12.11
C LEU A 148 -70.40 9.27 -11.47
N ALA A 149 -70.41 10.46 -10.90
CA ALA A 149 -69.29 11.01 -10.13
C ALA A 149 -68.95 10.09 -8.94
N LEU A 150 -69.96 9.56 -8.24
CA LEU A 150 -69.77 8.60 -7.16
C LEU A 150 -69.10 7.30 -7.65
N ARG A 151 -69.52 6.75 -8.80
CA ARG A 151 -68.87 5.58 -9.42
C ARG A 151 -67.42 5.85 -9.79
N GLN A 152 -67.10 7.04 -10.29
CA GLN A 152 -65.72 7.43 -10.60
C GLN A 152 -64.85 7.54 -9.35
N ILE A 153 -65.37 8.15 -8.28
CA ILE A 153 -64.69 8.21 -6.98
C ILE A 153 -64.45 6.80 -6.43
N GLN A 154 -65.47 5.93 -6.48
CA GLN A 154 -65.34 4.55 -6.02
C GLN A 154 -64.27 3.80 -6.82
N LYS A 155 -64.24 3.93 -8.14
CA LYS A 155 -63.20 3.32 -8.98
C LYS A 155 -61.80 3.77 -8.55
N ARG A 156 -61.60 5.06 -8.29
CA ARG A 156 -60.31 5.57 -7.80
C ARG A 156 -59.96 5.02 -6.42
N ILE A 157 -60.91 4.94 -5.49
CA ILE A 157 -60.69 4.30 -4.17
C ILE A 157 -60.25 2.85 -4.33
N ASP A 158 -60.86 2.11 -5.24
CA ASP A 158 -60.49 0.73 -5.55
C ASP A 158 -59.04 0.67 -6.09
N GLU A 159 -58.60 1.66 -6.88
CA GLU A 159 -57.22 1.72 -7.38
C GLU A 159 -56.18 1.81 -6.26
N TYR A 160 -56.43 2.60 -5.20
CA TYR A 160 -55.53 2.75 -4.04
C TYR A 160 -55.57 1.55 -3.07
N THR A 161 -56.66 0.78 -3.06
CA THR A 161 -56.87 -0.35 -2.15
C THR A 161 -56.65 -1.72 -2.83
N SER A 162 -56.50 -1.73 -4.15
CA SER A 162 -56.30 -2.94 -4.95
C SER A 162 -54.97 -3.63 -4.68
N LYS A 163 -54.95 -4.95 -4.83
CA LYS A 163 -53.74 -5.78 -4.84
C LYS A 163 -53.11 -5.91 -6.24
N ALA A 164 -53.76 -5.37 -7.27
CA ALA A 164 -53.30 -5.50 -8.65
C ALA A 164 -52.02 -4.69 -8.88
N SER A 165 -51.00 -5.32 -9.48
CA SER A 165 -49.67 -4.75 -9.74
C SER A 165 -49.66 -3.55 -10.69
N ILE A 166 -50.78 -3.23 -11.33
CA ILE A 166 -50.91 -2.16 -12.32
C ILE A 166 -50.92 -0.77 -11.66
N ASN A 167 -51.29 -0.67 -10.38
CA ASN A 167 -51.47 0.61 -9.71
C ASN A 167 -50.29 0.94 -8.79
N GLU A 168 -49.39 1.80 -9.25
CA GLU A 168 -48.20 2.24 -8.50
C GLU A 168 -48.54 2.95 -7.18
N HIS A 169 -49.73 3.54 -7.08
CA HIS A 169 -50.23 4.23 -5.88
C HIS A 169 -50.99 3.32 -4.91
N SER A 170 -51.02 2.01 -5.16
CA SER A 170 -51.68 1.07 -4.24
C SER A 170 -50.97 1.02 -2.89
N LEU A 171 -51.70 1.37 -1.83
CA LEU A 171 -51.18 1.31 -0.46
C LEU A 171 -50.84 -0.13 -0.04
N VAL A 172 -51.50 -1.13 -0.62
CA VAL A 172 -51.22 -2.54 -0.31
C VAL A 172 -49.86 -2.94 -0.87
N LEU A 173 -49.56 -2.54 -2.11
CA LEU A 173 -48.27 -2.81 -2.75
C LEU A 173 -47.14 -2.01 -2.11
N LEU A 174 -47.35 -0.71 -1.86
CA LEU A 174 -46.34 0.15 -1.25
C LEU A 174 -45.96 -0.35 0.16
N ARG A 175 -46.94 -0.82 0.96
CA ARG A 175 -46.66 -1.44 2.28
C ARG A 175 -45.92 -2.77 2.16
N ALA A 176 -46.22 -3.58 1.15
CA ALA A 176 -45.47 -4.82 0.89
C ALA A 176 -44.01 -4.52 0.52
N GLN A 177 -43.79 -3.55 -0.38
CA GLN A 177 -42.46 -3.06 -0.74
C GLN A 177 -41.72 -2.50 0.48
N GLN A 178 -42.40 -1.78 1.38
CA GLN A 178 -41.79 -1.23 2.59
C GLN A 178 -41.31 -2.35 3.52
N LYS A 179 -42.08 -3.43 3.66
CA LYS A 179 -41.68 -4.60 4.44
C LYS A 179 -40.46 -5.28 3.83
N GLU A 180 -40.45 -5.49 2.52
CA GLU A 180 -39.29 -6.07 1.82
C GLU A 180 -38.04 -5.19 1.98
N LEU A 181 -38.17 -3.88 1.78
CA LEU A 181 -37.07 -2.94 1.88
C LEU A 181 -36.50 -2.88 3.30
N ARG A 182 -37.34 -2.96 4.34
CA ARG A 182 -36.88 -3.07 5.74
C ARG A 182 -36.02 -4.32 5.95
N THR A 183 -36.37 -5.46 5.35
CA THR A 183 -35.55 -6.67 5.46
C THR A 183 -34.20 -6.52 4.76
N LYS A 184 -34.16 -5.87 3.60
CA LYS A 184 -32.90 -5.56 2.88
C LYS A 184 -32.02 -4.60 3.67
N ILE A 185 -32.61 -3.54 4.25
CA ILE A 185 -31.87 -2.59 5.11
C ILE A 185 -31.27 -3.29 6.32
N ALA A 186 -32.02 -4.20 6.96
CA ALA A 186 -31.50 -4.96 8.11
C ALA A 186 -30.28 -5.81 7.74
N ALA A 187 -30.36 -6.55 6.62
CA ALA A 187 -29.24 -7.35 6.11
C ALA A 187 -28.02 -6.49 5.74
N ALA A 188 -28.23 -5.38 5.03
CA ALA A 188 -27.16 -4.45 4.67
C ALA A 188 -26.52 -3.78 5.90
N ALA A 189 -27.32 -3.49 6.95
CA ALA A 189 -26.82 -2.94 8.19
C ALA A 189 -25.98 -3.94 9.00
N GLU A 190 -26.35 -5.23 8.98
CA GLU A 190 -25.58 -6.30 9.60
C GLU A 190 -24.21 -6.46 8.92
N GLU A 191 -24.18 -6.47 7.59
CA GLU A 191 -22.92 -6.52 6.83
C GLU A 191 -22.05 -5.28 7.07
N ALA A 192 -22.64 -4.07 7.12
CA ALA A 192 -21.91 -2.86 7.46
C ALA A 192 -21.29 -2.91 8.87
N ASN A 193 -22.02 -3.46 9.86
CA ASN A 193 -21.49 -3.68 11.20
C ASN A 193 -20.35 -4.72 11.20
N ARG A 194 -20.47 -5.80 10.42
CA ARG A 194 -19.42 -6.80 10.26
C ARG A 194 -18.14 -6.19 9.68
N LEU A 195 -18.27 -5.35 8.65
CA LEU A 195 -17.15 -4.61 8.07
C LEU A 195 -16.51 -3.65 9.09
N LYS A 196 -17.32 -2.95 9.90
CA LYS A 196 -16.82 -2.08 10.97
C LYS A 196 -16.02 -2.86 12.03
N HIS A 197 -16.47 -4.06 12.39
CA HIS A 197 -15.71 -4.93 13.30
C HIS A 197 -14.39 -5.39 12.69
N LYS A 198 -14.38 -5.76 11.41
CA LYS A 198 -13.16 -6.12 10.67
C LYS A 198 -12.19 -4.95 10.53
N ASP A 199 -12.70 -3.74 10.31
CA ASP A 199 -11.87 -2.51 10.27
C ASP A 199 -11.20 -2.24 11.62
N LYS A 200 -11.92 -2.45 12.73
CA LYS A 200 -11.30 -2.39 14.05
C LYS A 200 -10.21 -3.46 14.23
N GLU A 201 -10.52 -4.72 13.89
CA GLU A 201 -9.56 -5.83 13.94
C GLU A 201 -8.30 -5.53 13.11
N PHE A 202 -8.47 -4.92 11.93
CA PHE A 202 -7.37 -4.53 11.05
C PHE A 202 -6.43 -3.50 11.69
N HIS A 203 -6.98 -2.49 12.38
CA HIS A 203 -6.16 -1.49 13.08
C HIS A 203 -5.46 -2.08 14.30
N ASP A 204 -6.15 -2.90 15.09
CA ASP A 204 -5.56 -3.59 16.25
C ASP A 204 -4.42 -4.52 15.81
N LEU A 205 -4.61 -5.29 14.72
CA LEU A 205 -3.58 -6.15 14.14
C LEU A 205 -2.38 -5.39 13.56
N ALA A 206 -2.58 -4.18 13.06
CA ALA A 206 -1.48 -3.36 12.55
C ALA A 206 -0.46 -3.06 13.64
N GLU A 207 -0.94 -2.70 14.84
CA GLU A 207 -0.09 -2.44 16.01
C GLU A 207 0.59 -3.71 16.51
N GLU A 208 -0.14 -4.83 16.59
CA GLU A 208 0.43 -6.13 16.97
C GLU A 208 1.56 -6.56 16.01
N ARG A 209 1.34 -6.43 14.69
CA ARG A 209 2.33 -6.77 13.67
C ARG A 209 3.59 -5.91 13.81
N ASP A 210 3.44 -4.60 13.96
CA ASP A 210 4.59 -3.70 14.05
C ASP A 210 5.41 -3.99 15.32
N ASN A 211 4.74 -4.33 16.43
CA ASN A 211 5.39 -4.79 17.65
C ASN A 211 6.11 -6.14 17.47
N LEU A 212 5.52 -7.11 16.76
CA LEU A 212 6.16 -8.40 16.48
C LEU A 212 7.39 -8.23 15.58
N ARG A 213 7.30 -7.40 14.53
CA ARG A 213 8.43 -7.09 13.65
C ARG A 213 9.58 -6.44 14.40
N LYS A 214 9.28 -5.53 15.33
CA LYS A 214 10.30 -4.94 16.20
C LYS A 214 10.98 -6.00 17.07
N LYS A 215 10.21 -6.86 17.75
CA LYS A 215 10.76 -7.96 18.56
C LYS A 215 11.62 -8.93 17.74
N LEU A 216 11.19 -9.27 16.52
CA LEU A 216 11.98 -10.10 15.61
C LEU A 216 13.29 -9.42 15.21
N HIS A 217 13.26 -8.11 14.93
CA HIS A 217 14.45 -7.35 14.63
C HIS A 217 15.43 -7.32 15.80
N ASP A 218 14.96 -7.01 17.00
CA ASP A 218 15.77 -6.99 18.23
C ASP A 218 16.40 -8.37 18.49
N LEU A 219 15.63 -9.44 18.34
CA LEU A 219 16.11 -10.81 18.52
C LEU A 219 17.11 -11.24 17.45
N GLN A 220 16.92 -10.82 16.19
CA GLN A 220 17.88 -11.03 15.10
C GLN A 220 19.22 -10.37 15.41
N THR A 221 19.20 -9.15 15.96
CA THR A 221 20.40 -8.44 16.40
C THR A 221 21.11 -9.18 17.52
N GLU A 222 20.38 -9.63 18.55
CA GLU A 222 20.95 -10.43 19.64
C GLU A 222 21.60 -11.74 19.14
N ILE A 223 20.95 -12.45 18.22
CA ILE A 223 21.49 -13.69 17.63
C ILE A 223 22.78 -13.39 16.84
N SER A 224 22.81 -12.29 16.08
CA SER A 224 24.01 -11.88 15.34
C SER A 224 25.17 -11.51 16.26
N GLU A 225 24.89 -10.88 17.40
CA GLU A 225 25.90 -10.57 18.42
C GLU A 225 26.44 -11.85 19.07
N LEU A 226 25.55 -12.80 19.39
CA LEU A 226 25.94 -14.11 19.91
C LEU A 226 26.77 -14.92 18.90
N SER A 227 26.45 -14.88 17.61
CA SER A 227 27.23 -15.58 16.58
C SER A 227 28.63 -14.98 16.43
N ALA A 228 28.75 -13.65 16.49
CA ALA A 228 30.05 -12.96 16.49
C ALA A 228 30.85 -13.27 17.75
N CYS A 229 30.19 -13.34 18.90
CA CYS A 229 30.78 -13.77 20.16
C CYS A 229 31.28 -15.22 20.07
N LYS A 230 30.51 -16.15 19.48
CA LYS A 230 30.93 -17.55 19.27
C LYS A 230 32.21 -17.63 18.42
N ALA A 231 32.26 -16.94 17.29
CA ALA A 231 33.45 -16.92 16.45
C ALA A 231 34.69 -16.37 17.18
N THR A 232 34.51 -15.33 18.01
CA THR A 232 35.58 -14.75 18.83
C THR A 232 36.05 -15.73 19.91
N LEU A 233 35.09 -16.44 20.52
CA LEU A 233 35.35 -17.46 21.54
C LEU A 233 36.14 -18.63 20.97
N ASP A 234 35.70 -19.18 19.83
CA ASP A 234 36.34 -20.29 19.15
C ASP A 234 37.78 -19.94 18.76
N HIS A 235 38.00 -18.74 18.21
CA HIS A 235 39.34 -18.27 17.89
C HIS A 235 40.23 -18.14 19.14
N ASN A 236 39.69 -17.60 20.25
CA ASN A 236 40.44 -17.49 21.50
C ASN A 236 40.79 -18.87 22.10
N LEU A 237 39.89 -19.85 22.02
CA LEU A 237 40.13 -21.20 22.50
C LEU A 237 41.20 -21.91 21.64
N GLU A 238 41.19 -21.71 20.32
CA GLU A 238 42.21 -22.24 19.42
C GLU A 238 43.58 -21.59 19.69
N ASP A 239 43.63 -20.27 19.89
CA ASP A 239 44.85 -19.55 20.29
C ASP A 239 45.40 -20.10 21.62
N GLN A 240 44.54 -20.30 22.62
CA GLN A 240 44.96 -20.88 23.91
C GLN A 240 45.54 -22.29 23.75
N LYS A 241 44.94 -23.10 22.86
CA LYS A 241 45.44 -24.45 22.57
C LYS A 241 46.80 -24.40 21.89
N SER A 242 46.94 -23.58 20.84
CA SER A 242 48.21 -23.38 20.12
C SER A 242 49.31 -22.87 21.07
N TYR A 243 49.04 -21.89 21.92
CA TYR A 243 50.03 -21.40 22.88
C TYR A 243 50.44 -22.46 23.91
N ARG A 244 49.53 -23.34 24.34
CA ARG A 244 49.89 -24.46 25.23
C ARG A 244 50.80 -25.47 24.52
N GLU A 245 50.48 -25.82 23.27
CA GLU A 245 51.30 -26.71 22.45
C GLU A 245 52.71 -26.13 22.23
N ASP A 246 52.82 -24.84 21.90
CA ASP A 246 54.11 -24.14 21.75
C ASP A 246 54.92 -24.13 23.06
N ILE A 247 54.27 -23.87 24.20
CA ILE A 247 54.93 -23.88 25.52
C ILE A 247 55.49 -25.27 25.83
N ASP A 248 54.71 -26.32 25.56
CA ASP A 248 55.13 -27.71 25.78
C ASP A 248 56.26 -28.10 24.83
N GLU A 249 56.21 -27.68 23.56
CA GLU A 249 57.30 -27.86 22.60
C GLU A 249 58.59 -27.17 23.06
N PHE A 250 58.50 -25.92 23.53
CA PHE A 250 59.67 -25.20 24.04
C PHE A 250 60.24 -25.86 25.30
N LYS A 251 59.40 -26.35 26.22
CA LYS A 251 59.86 -27.13 27.40
C LYS A 251 60.57 -28.43 26.99
N GLN A 252 60.06 -29.13 25.97
CA GLN A 252 60.71 -30.34 25.47
C GLN A 252 62.08 -30.02 24.85
N LYS A 253 62.19 -28.96 24.05
CA LYS A 253 63.45 -28.49 23.46
C LYS A 253 64.45 -28.02 24.51
N GLU A 254 64.00 -27.34 25.57
CA GLU A 254 64.84 -26.98 26.72
C GLU A 254 65.39 -28.23 27.42
N ALA A 255 64.54 -29.23 27.66
CA ALA A 255 64.95 -30.50 28.27
C ALA A 255 65.89 -31.33 27.37
N GLU A 256 65.74 -31.23 26.04
CA GLU A 256 66.66 -31.83 25.07
C GLU A 256 68.05 -31.16 25.11
N ILE A 257 68.10 -29.83 25.13
CA ILE A 257 69.37 -29.09 25.26
C ILE A 257 70.04 -29.38 26.60
N ALA A 258 69.27 -29.44 27.69
CA ALA A 258 69.78 -29.80 29.01
C ALA A 258 70.38 -31.22 29.02
N ARG A 259 69.71 -32.18 28.38
CA ARG A 259 70.25 -33.55 28.20
C ARG A 259 71.53 -33.54 27.36
N ASN A 260 71.54 -32.86 26.22
CA ASN A 260 72.72 -32.79 25.34
C ASN A 260 73.92 -32.12 26.02
N ARG A 261 73.69 -31.08 26.83
CA ARG A 261 74.71 -30.44 27.67
C ARG A 261 75.29 -31.43 28.68
N SER A 262 74.43 -32.18 29.38
CA SER A 262 74.87 -33.18 30.37
C SER A 262 75.67 -34.33 29.73
N PHE A 263 75.26 -34.80 28.55
CA PHE A 263 75.92 -35.88 27.82
C PHE A 263 77.29 -35.46 27.27
N SER A 264 77.44 -34.20 26.88
CA SER A 264 78.67 -33.67 26.29
C SER A 264 79.79 -33.42 27.32
N GLN A 265 79.55 -33.63 28.62
CA GLN A 265 80.52 -33.44 29.73
C GLN A 265 81.30 -32.11 29.68
N VAL A 266 80.73 -31.07 29.05
CA VAL A 266 81.39 -29.79 28.77
C VAL A 266 81.84 -29.08 30.05
N ASP A 267 81.17 -29.37 31.16
CA ASP A 267 81.45 -28.79 32.48
C ASP A 267 82.46 -29.63 33.33
N ASN A 268 82.97 -30.78 32.86
CA ASN A 268 83.81 -31.70 33.66
C ASN A 268 85.34 -31.49 33.54
N THR A 269 85.82 -30.62 32.65
CA THR A 269 87.26 -30.35 32.51
C THR A 269 87.67 -29.17 33.40
N PRO A 270 88.64 -29.33 34.34
CA PRO A 270 89.08 -28.24 35.25
C PRO A 270 89.59 -26.98 34.54
N LEU A 271 89.99 -27.13 33.27
CA LEU A 271 90.49 -26.05 32.41
C LEU A 271 89.38 -25.26 31.69
N VAL A 272 88.11 -25.67 31.78
CA VAL A 272 86.97 -24.96 31.15
C VAL A 272 86.59 -23.69 31.93
N SER A 273 86.97 -23.60 33.20
CA SER A 273 86.69 -22.44 34.06
C SER A 273 87.75 -21.34 34.03
N ILE A 274 88.82 -21.48 33.24
CA ILE A 274 89.86 -20.46 33.10
C ILE A 274 89.42 -19.36 32.13
N ASP A 275 89.73 -18.12 32.48
CA ASP A 275 89.43 -16.96 31.64
C ASP A 275 90.36 -16.89 30.40
N GLU A 276 89.95 -16.17 29.36
CA GLU A 276 90.72 -15.98 28.12
C GLU A 276 92.10 -15.34 28.40
N SER A 277 92.17 -14.46 29.41
CA SER A 277 93.43 -13.87 29.89
C SER A 277 94.37 -14.90 30.53
N GLN A 278 93.81 -15.84 31.29
CA GLN A 278 94.55 -16.91 31.97
C GLN A 278 95.07 -17.91 30.95
N GLU A 279 94.24 -18.35 29.99
CA GLU A 279 94.67 -19.24 28.91
C GLU A 279 95.84 -18.65 28.11
N ARG A 280 95.78 -17.36 27.77
CA ARG A 280 96.87 -16.68 27.05
C ARG A 280 98.18 -16.70 27.82
N THR A 281 98.10 -16.47 29.13
CA THR A 281 99.27 -16.52 30.04
C THR A 281 99.90 -17.91 30.07
N LEU A 282 99.08 -18.97 30.05
CA LEU A 282 99.58 -20.35 30.00
C LEU A 282 100.24 -20.70 28.68
N ARG A 283 99.69 -20.23 27.56
CA ARG A 283 100.31 -20.42 26.23
C ARG A 283 101.65 -19.70 26.13
N ASP A 284 101.77 -18.49 26.65
CA ASP A 284 103.02 -17.73 26.68
C ASP A 284 104.07 -18.40 27.57
N MET A 285 103.66 -18.96 28.71
CA MET A 285 104.53 -19.75 29.60
C MET A 285 105.06 -21.01 28.88
N ILE A 286 104.20 -21.75 28.19
CA ILE A 286 104.61 -22.94 27.41
C ILE A 286 105.61 -22.55 26.32
N ALA A 287 105.39 -21.44 25.62
CA ALA A 287 106.29 -20.96 24.57
C ALA A 287 107.69 -20.60 25.11
N ARG A 288 107.78 -19.96 26.28
CA ARG A 288 109.07 -19.66 26.94
C ARG A 288 109.83 -20.92 27.32
N PHE A 289 109.15 -21.94 27.84
CA PHE A 289 109.79 -23.21 28.17
C PHE A 289 110.27 -23.98 26.93
N GLU A 290 109.63 -23.84 25.77
CA GLU A 290 110.13 -24.41 24.51
C GLU A 290 111.46 -23.77 24.08
N GLU A 291 111.59 -22.45 24.25
CA GLU A 291 112.82 -21.70 23.91
C GLU A 291 113.99 -22.04 24.85
N GLU A 292 113.76 -22.10 26.16
CA GLU A 292 114.79 -22.50 27.14
C GLU A 292 115.24 -23.96 26.94
N LYS A 293 114.31 -24.87 26.60
CA LYS A 293 114.65 -26.27 26.30
C LYS A 293 115.66 -26.37 25.17
N LEU A 294 115.43 -25.61 24.10
CA LEU A 294 116.31 -25.58 22.93
C LEU A 294 117.71 -25.08 23.30
N HIS A 295 117.82 -24.10 24.21
CA HIS A 295 119.10 -23.60 24.69
C HIS A 295 119.90 -24.70 25.42
N TYR A 296 119.28 -25.42 26.36
CA TYR A 296 119.96 -26.46 27.12
C TYR A 296 120.37 -27.65 26.26
N ASP A 297 119.52 -28.08 25.31
CA ASP A 297 119.85 -29.15 24.37
C ASP A 297 121.08 -28.80 23.52
N ASN A 298 121.16 -27.58 22.98
CA ASN A 298 122.30 -27.12 22.19
C ASN A 298 123.61 -27.05 22.99
N ALA A 299 123.54 -26.64 24.26
CA ALA A 299 124.72 -26.52 25.13
C ALA A 299 125.36 -27.88 25.46
N VAL A 300 124.55 -28.94 25.60
CA VAL A 300 125.02 -30.31 25.85
C VAL A 300 125.72 -30.87 24.62
N VAL A 301 125.12 -30.72 23.44
CA VAL A 301 125.69 -31.19 22.16
C VAL A 301 127.05 -30.55 21.88
N LEU A 302 127.22 -29.26 22.20
CA LEU A 302 128.50 -28.57 22.01
C LEU A 302 129.61 -29.14 22.91
N ALA A 303 129.29 -29.45 24.17
CA ALA A 303 130.26 -29.97 25.14
C ALA A 303 130.67 -31.42 24.86
N GLU A 304 129.77 -32.23 24.26
CA GLU A 304 130.05 -33.61 23.84
C GLU A 304 131.10 -33.66 22.71
N ASN A 305 131.00 -32.72 21.77
CA ASN A 305 131.96 -32.58 20.67
C ASN A 305 133.34 -32.10 21.15
N ASP A 306 133.40 -31.23 22.15
CA ASP A 306 134.68 -30.77 22.73
C ASP A 306 135.46 -31.96 23.36
N TYR A 307 134.78 -32.79 24.16
CA TYR A 307 135.39 -33.93 24.86
C TYR A 307 135.93 -35.01 23.90
N THR A 308 135.16 -35.35 22.86
CA THR A 308 135.54 -36.38 21.88
C THR A 308 136.77 -35.98 21.05
N ASN A 309 136.92 -34.69 20.72
CA ASN A 309 138.09 -34.17 20.01
C ASN A 309 139.37 -34.25 20.85
N SER A 310 139.29 -33.93 22.14
CA SER A 310 140.43 -33.97 23.07
C SER A 310 140.95 -35.40 23.31
N LEU A 311 140.06 -36.39 23.27
CA LEU A 311 140.40 -37.82 23.40
C LEU A 311 141.21 -38.34 22.20
N ALA A 312 140.89 -37.86 21.00
CA ALA A 312 141.60 -38.23 19.79
C ALA A 312 143.04 -37.67 19.75
N ALA A 313 143.27 -36.47 20.29
CA ALA A 313 144.59 -35.82 20.32
C ALA A 313 145.58 -36.49 21.30
N TYR A 314 145.09 -37.04 22.40
CA TYR A 314 145.89 -37.78 23.39
C TYR A 314 146.46 -39.07 22.80
N ASN A 315 145.62 -39.86 22.12
CA ASN A 315 146.00 -41.15 21.54
C ASN A 315 147.03 -41.04 20.40
N ALA A 316 147.02 -39.95 19.64
CA ALA A 316 147.96 -39.73 18.53
C ALA A 316 149.42 -39.47 18.98
N SER A 317 149.68 -39.26 20.28
CA SER A 317 151.01 -38.91 20.82
C SER A 317 151.83 -40.13 21.30
N HIS A 318 151.33 -41.36 21.15
CA HIS A 318 151.89 -42.57 21.78
C HIS A 318 152.35 -43.71 20.85
N GLU A 319 152.26 -43.59 19.51
CA GLU A 319 152.72 -44.66 18.58
C GLU A 319 153.73 -44.16 17.51
N THR A 320 154.63 -45.06 17.09
CA THR A 320 156.08 -44.90 16.84
C THR A 320 156.60 -44.55 15.44
N GLU A 321 157.81 -43.95 15.43
CA GLU A 321 158.94 -43.99 14.46
C GLU A 321 158.70 -43.88 12.94
N ASP A 322 158.87 -42.68 12.37
CA ASP A 322 159.93 -42.39 11.37
C ASP A 322 159.85 -40.91 10.91
N VAL A 323 160.86 -40.12 11.28
CA VAL A 323 160.91 -38.69 10.96
C VAL A 323 161.60 -38.50 9.63
N GLN A 324 160.84 -38.57 8.52
CA GLN A 324 161.27 -37.93 7.26
C GLN A 324 160.17 -37.66 6.21
N ALA A 325 158.89 -37.98 6.48
CA ALA A 325 157.81 -37.75 5.50
C ALA A 325 157.02 -36.43 5.70
N ALA A 326 157.25 -35.69 6.79
CA ALA A 326 156.37 -34.59 7.20
C ALA A 326 156.60 -33.23 6.49
N THR A 327 157.63 -33.10 5.65
CA THR A 327 157.97 -31.79 5.03
C THR A 327 157.34 -31.57 3.65
N ARG A 328 156.59 -32.52 3.09
CA ARG A 328 156.01 -32.37 1.72
C ARG A 328 154.53 -31.96 1.67
N HIS A 329 153.73 -32.17 2.71
CA HIS A 329 152.29 -31.91 2.65
C HIS A 329 151.88 -30.45 2.94
N ALA A 330 152.72 -29.66 3.61
CA ALA A 330 152.37 -28.32 4.11
C ALA A 330 152.27 -27.21 3.04
N ARG A 331 152.62 -27.47 1.77
CA ARG A 331 152.58 -26.46 0.70
C ARG A 331 151.36 -26.54 -0.22
N ARG A 332 150.60 -27.64 -0.25
CA ARG A 332 149.47 -27.78 -1.20
C ARG A 332 148.15 -27.16 -0.74
N VAL A 333 147.94 -26.99 0.57
CA VAL A 333 146.63 -26.59 1.11
C VAL A 333 146.44 -25.06 1.19
N ARG A 334 147.52 -24.27 1.37
CA ARG A 334 147.41 -22.79 1.33
C ARG A 334 147.09 -22.23 -0.07
N GLY A 335 147.39 -22.96 -1.14
CA GLY A 335 147.09 -22.52 -2.51
C GLY A 335 145.59 -22.57 -2.85
N VAL A 336 144.85 -23.54 -2.30
CA VAL A 336 143.41 -23.71 -2.57
C VAL A 336 142.57 -22.66 -1.86
N GLN A 337 143.02 -22.22 -0.68
CA GLN A 337 142.29 -21.26 0.14
C GLN A 337 142.37 -19.82 -0.41
N ILE A 338 143.49 -19.44 -1.03
CA ILE A 338 143.65 -18.13 -1.69
C ILE A 338 142.84 -18.06 -3.00
N ALA A 339 142.76 -19.17 -3.74
CA ALA A 339 142.01 -19.23 -5.00
C ALA A 339 140.50 -19.02 -4.81
N LEU A 340 139.91 -19.60 -3.77
CA LEU A 340 138.46 -19.50 -3.53
C LEU A 340 138.01 -18.09 -3.10
N SER A 341 138.84 -17.39 -2.32
CA SER A 341 138.56 -16.03 -1.81
C SER A 341 138.59 -14.94 -2.88
N VAL A 342 139.18 -15.21 -4.06
CA VAL A 342 139.17 -14.28 -5.21
C VAL A 342 138.12 -14.69 -6.25
N PHE A 343 137.84 -15.99 -6.38
CA PHE A 343 136.95 -16.52 -7.42
C PHE A 343 135.49 -16.07 -7.25
N PHE A 344 134.92 -16.19 -6.05
CA PHE A 344 133.50 -15.87 -5.83
C PHE A 344 133.17 -14.38 -5.99
N PRO A 345 133.96 -13.42 -5.48
CA PRO A 345 133.74 -12.00 -5.74
C PRO A 345 133.75 -11.66 -7.23
N LEU A 346 134.69 -12.23 -8.00
CA LEU A 346 134.76 -12.03 -9.45
C LEU A 346 133.54 -12.64 -10.18
N LEU A 347 133.09 -13.82 -9.77
CA LEU A 347 131.90 -14.47 -10.34
C LEU A 347 130.64 -13.61 -10.17
N PHE A 348 130.42 -13.06 -8.97
CA PHE A 348 129.25 -12.23 -8.68
C PHE A 348 129.29 -10.86 -9.38
N ILE A 349 130.48 -10.25 -9.52
CA ILE A 349 130.65 -9.03 -10.33
C ILE A 349 130.37 -9.34 -11.81
N GLY A 350 130.89 -10.48 -12.31
CA GLY A 350 130.72 -10.93 -13.69
C GLY A 350 129.26 -11.23 -14.06
N ALA A 351 128.45 -11.73 -13.12
CA ALA A 351 127.01 -11.92 -13.33
C ALA A 351 126.20 -10.63 -13.10
N GLY A 352 126.58 -9.82 -12.11
CA GLY A 352 125.84 -8.65 -11.67
C GLY A 352 125.86 -7.48 -12.64
N ILE A 353 127.02 -7.18 -13.26
CA ILE A 353 127.15 -6.04 -14.19
C ILE A 353 126.31 -6.23 -15.48
N PRO A 354 126.34 -7.40 -16.17
CA PRO A 354 125.48 -7.63 -17.32
C PRO A 354 123.99 -7.57 -16.99
N LEU A 355 123.58 -8.17 -15.86
CA LEU A 355 122.19 -8.11 -15.38
C LEU A 355 121.73 -6.68 -15.08
N PHE A 356 122.62 -5.86 -14.51
CA PHE A 356 122.34 -4.45 -14.26
C PHE A 356 122.18 -3.64 -15.56
N ILE A 357 123.05 -3.85 -16.55
CA ILE A 357 122.98 -3.17 -17.85
C ILE A 357 121.76 -3.63 -18.64
N HIS A 358 121.48 -4.94 -18.69
CA HIS A 358 120.35 -5.51 -19.40
C HIS A 358 119.01 -5.08 -18.79
N GLY A 359 118.93 -5.02 -17.46
CA GLY A 359 117.76 -4.47 -16.76
C GLY A 359 117.49 -3.01 -17.13
N ARG A 360 118.54 -2.22 -17.35
CA ARG A 360 118.41 -0.81 -17.74
C ARG A 360 117.97 -0.63 -19.19
N THR A 361 118.32 -1.55 -20.09
CA THR A 361 117.85 -1.55 -21.49
C THR A 361 116.39 -2.00 -21.65
N ILE A 362 115.86 -2.84 -20.75
CA ILE A 362 114.49 -3.38 -20.81
C ILE A 362 113.50 -2.54 -19.97
N THR A 363 113.96 -1.47 -19.31
CA THR A 363 113.13 -0.62 -18.41
C THR A 363 112.37 -1.43 -17.36
N SER A 364 112.96 -2.52 -16.85
CA SER A 364 112.41 -3.32 -15.76
C SER A 364 113.16 -3.03 -14.46
N MET A 365 112.45 -2.50 -13.45
CA MET A 365 113.02 -2.16 -12.13
C MET A 365 113.50 -3.38 -11.34
N SER A 366 112.98 -4.58 -11.64
CA SER A 366 113.32 -5.81 -10.92
C SER A 366 114.73 -6.31 -11.26
N PHE A 367 115.10 -6.28 -12.54
CA PHE A 367 116.40 -6.78 -13.00
C PHE A 367 117.56 -5.83 -12.65
N THR A 368 117.32 -4.52 -12.65
CA THR A 368 118.32 -3.53 -12.21
C THR A 368 118.60 -3.63 -10.71
N ALA A 369 117.57 -3.82 -9.88
CA ALA A 369 117.74 -4.02 -8.44
C ALA A 369 118.53 -5.32 -8.13
N LEU A 370 118.25 -6.40 -8.86
CA LEU A 370 118.94 -7.68 -8.68
C LEU A 370 120.44 -7.59 -9.06
N GLY A 371 120.76 -6.93 -10.18
CA GLY A 371 122.15 -6.70 -10.60
C GLY A 371 122.93 -5.84 -9.62
N ALA A 372 122.33 -4.78 -9.09
CA ALA A 372 122.95 -3.95 -8.05
C ALA A 372 123.19 -4.71 -6.74
N GLY A 373 122.25 -5.58 -6.34
CA GLY A 373 122.37 -6.41 -5.15
C GLY A 373 123.54 -7.40 -5.20
N LEU A 374 123.75 -8.06 -6.34
CA LEU A 374 124.86 -9.01 -6.51
C LEU A 374 126.24 -8.32 -6.43
N VAL A 375 126.36 -7.11 -6.98
CA VAL A 375 127.61 -6.34 -6.91
C VAL A 375 127.88 -5.90 -5.46
N LEU A 376 126.86 -5.43 -4.74
CA LEU A 376 127.02 -5.04 -3.33
C LEU A 376 127.45 -6.22 -2.44
N PHE A 377 126.91 -7.41 -2.68
CA PHE A 377 127.25 -8.63 -1.95
C PHE A 377 128.72 -9.06 -2.16
N SER A 378 129.25 -8.89 -3.38
CA SER A 378 130.66 -9.18 -3.68
C SER A 378 131.64 -8.31 -2.87
N LEU A 379 131.27 -7.06 -2.61
CA LEU A 379 132.06 -6.08 -1.86
C LEU A 379 132.17 -6.44 -0.38
N ILE A 380 131.09 -6.99 0.21
CA ILE A 380 131.07 -7.46 1.60
C ILE A 380 132.00 -8.69 1.77
N LEU A 381 131.97 -9.63 0.83
CA LEU A 381 132.84 -10.82 0.85
C LEU A 381 134.33 -10.46 0.71
N ALA A 382 134.66 -9.47 -0.13
CA ALA A 382 136.04 -9.00 -0.25
C ALA A 382 136.56 -8.35 1.06
N LEU A 383 135.69 -7.63 1.78
CA LEU A 383 136.05 -7.01 3.07
C LEU A 383 136.34 -8.06 4.15
N ALA A 384 135.57 -9.15 4.18
CA ALA A 384 135.77 -10.26 5.13
C ALA A 384 137.07 -11.03 4.87
N ALA A 385 137.48 -11.20 3.61
CA ALA A 385 138.73 -11.86 3.24
C ALA A 385 139.97 -11.06 3.66
N LEU A 386 139.89 -9.72 3.71
CA LEU A 386 140.99 -8.85 4.09
C LEU A 386 141.33 -8.92 5.59
N VAL A 387 140.33 -9.17 6.44
CA VAL A 387 140.50 -9.26 7.91
C VAL A 387 141.21 -10.55 8.34
N MET A 388 141.08 -11.64 7.57
CA MET A 388 141.78 -12.90 7.87
C MET A 388 143.29 -12.89 7.58
N LEU A 389 143.80 -11.91 6.81
CA LEU A 389 145.19 -11.89 6.34
C LEU A 389 146.20 -11.28 7.33
N PHE A 390 145.75 -10.70 8.45
CA PHE A 390 146.59 -9.84 9.32
C PHE A 390 146.96 -10.40 10.70
N LYS A 391 146.82 -11.72 10.98
CA LYS A 391 147.17 -12.30 12.30
C LYS A 391 148.44 -13.19 12.23
N THR A 392 149.60 -12.60 12.50
CA THR A 392 150.92 -13.24 12.77
C THR A 392 151.02 -13.55 14.28
N GLY A 393 151.73 -14.52 14.88
CA GLY A 393 152.78 -15.48 14.53
C GLY A 393 153.70 -15.58 15.77
N GLY A 394 153.89 -16.75 16.41
CA GLY A 394 154.73 -16.86 17.62
C GLY A 394 155.21 -18.28 18.00
N GLN A 395 156.48 -18.53 17.68
CA GLN A 395 157.53 -19.46 18.20
C GLN A 395 157.26 -20.96 18.52
N PRO A 396 158.11 -21.90 18.03
CA PRO A 396 158.03 -23.32 18.35
C PRO A 396 158.78 -23.71 19.64
N ILE A 397 158.13 -24.50 20.48
CA ILE A 397 158.62 -25.05 21.76
C ILE A 397 159.08 -26.51 21.55
N THR A 398 160.17 -26.90 22.21
CA THR A 398 160.88 -28.19 22.08
C THR A 398 160.16 -29.37 22.76
N ARG A 399 160.47 -30.58 22.29
CA ARG A 399 159.76 -31.87 22.47
C ARG A 399 159.42 -32.36 23.90
N GLU A 400 159.93 -31.75 24.96
CA GLU A 400 159.61 -32.18 26.34
C GLU A 400 158.33 -31.52 26.89
N ASP A 401 157.96 -30.32 26.43
CA ASP A 401 156.73 -29.62 26.84
C ASP A 401 155.44 -30.15 26.18
N MET A 402 155.57 -30.99 25.13
CA MET A 402 154.41 -31.56 24.43
C MET A 402 153.77 -32.77 25.13
N LYS A 403 154.45 -33.42 26.09
CA LYS A 403 153.92 -34.61 26.76
C LYS A 403 153.05 -34.30 27.99
N GLU A 404 153.32 -33.23 28.74
CA GLU A 404 152.46 -32.83 29.89
C GLU A 404 151.20 -32.03 29.48
N SER A 405 151.22 -31.36 28.32
CA SER A 405 150.12 -30.50 27.89
C SER A 405 148.91 -31.25 27.32
N SER A 406 149.08 -32.46 26.77
CA SER A 406 147.98 -33.23 26.18
C SER A 406 147.07 -33.89 27.23
N GLU A 407 147.61 -34.28 28.38
CA GLU A 407 146.88 -34.99 29.44
C GLU A 407 145.94 -34.06 30.25
N TRP A 408 146.32 -32.77 30.43
CA TRP A 408 145.51 -31.78 31.16
C TRP A 408 144.25 -31.34 30.39
N VAL A 409 144.33 -31.25 29.06
CA VAL A 409 143.22 -30.80 28.21
C VAL A 409 142.08 -31.82 28.19
N LEU A 410 142.40 -33.12 28.16
CA LEU A 410 141.41 -34.19 28.14
C LEU A 410 140.50 -34.19 29.39
N ARG A 411 141.10 -34.11 30.59
CA ARG A 411 140.36 -34.11 31.86
C ARG A 411 139.48 -32.89 32.07
N LYS A 412 139.81 -31.77 31.44
CA LYS A 412 139.05 -30.52 31.56
C LYS A 412 137.75 -30.59 30.76
N ASP A 413 137.78 -31.19 29.58
CA ASP A 413 136.61 -31.26 28.70
C ASP A 413 135.59 -32.31 29.15
N GLU A 414 136.02 -33.40 29.80
CA GLU A 414 135.13 -34.41 30.41
C GLU A 414 134.18 -33.80 31.45
N LYS A 415 134.73 -33.05 32.43
CA LYS A 415 133.94 -32.37 33.47
C LYS A 415 132.96 -31.34 32.91
N LYS A 416 133.29 -30.72 31.78
CA LYS A 416 132.45 -29.67 31.17
C LYS A 416 131.18 -30.26 30.55
N TYR A 417 131.26 -31.45 29.97
CA TYR A 417 130.11 -32.18 29.43
C TYR A 417 129.13 -32.63 30.53
N GLU A 418 129.64 -33.22 31.62
CA GLU A 418 128.80 -33.67 32.75
C GLU A 418 127.97 -32.53 33.37
N VAL A 419 128.57 -31.35 33.56
CA VAL A 419 127.90 -30.18 34.14
C VAL A 419 126.76 -29.67 33.24
N GLN A 420 126.91 -29.71 31.92
CA GLN A 420 125.86 -29.24 31.00
C GLN A 420 124.71 -30.24 30.92
N ASN A 421 124.99 -31.55 30.91
CA ASN A 421 123.94 -32.56 30.87
C ASN A 421 123.10 -32.58 32.16
N GLN A 422 123.73 -32.37 33.31
CA GLN A 422 123.02 -32.25 34.60
C GLN A 422 122.03 -31.07 34.60
N LYS A 423 122.43 -29.90 34.07
CA LYS A 423 121.55 -28.72 33.96
C LYS A 423 120.33 -28.96 33.07
N ARG A 424 120.45 -29.79 32.03
CA ARG A 424 119.32 -30.15 31.17
C ARG A 424 118.30 -31.01 31.91
N VAL A 425 118.74 -31.99 32.70
CA VAL A 425 117.84 -32.87 33.47
C VAL A 425 117.07 -32.06 34.52
N GLU A 426 117.76 -31.18 35.25
CA GLU A 426 117.14 -30.29 36.24
C GLU A 426 116.09 -29.34 35.61
N PHE A 427 116.31 -28.88 34.39
CA PHE A 427 115.35 -28.05 33.66
C PHE A 427 114.08 -28.84 33.27
N LEU A 428 114.22 -30.08 32.78
CA LEU A 428 113.06 -30.90 32.40
C LEU A 428 112.20 -31.28 33.61
N GLU A 429 112.80 -31.53 34.77
CA GLU A 429 112.05 -31.73 36.02
C GLU A 429 111.30 -30.47 36.44
N ARG A 430 111.90 -29.28 36.27
CA ARG A 430 111.25 -28.00 36.56
C ARG A 430 110.04 -27.74 35.67
N VAL A 431 110.14 -28.01 34.36
CA VAL A 431 109.02 -27.88 33.42
C VAL A 431 107.86 -28.80 33.80
N LYS A 432 108.16 -30.04 34.20
CA LYS A 432 107.14 -30.99 34.67
C LYS A 432 106.43 -30.49 35.93
N ALA A 433 107.18 -30.01 36.93
CA ALA A 433 106.62 -29.49 38.17
C ALA A 433 105.74 -28.25 37.95
N GLU A 434 106.13 -27.35 37.03
CA GLU A 434 105.36 -26.14 36.74
C GLU A 434 104.09 -26.45 35.93
N LEU A 435 104.14 -27.39 34.98
CA LEU A 435 102.94 -27.86 34.28
C LEU A 435 101.94 -28.55 35.24
N ASP A 436 102.42 -29.33 36.20
CA ASP A 436 101.58 -29.91 37.27
C ASP A 436 100.94 -28.81 38.14
N ARG A 437 101.71 -27.77 38.50
CA ARG A 437 101.23 -26.66 39.34
C ARG A 437 100.07 -25.90 38.73
N VAL A 438 100.07 -25.74 37.41
CA VAL A 438 99.07 -24.94 36.70
C VAL A 438 97.92 -25.79 36.13
N GLY A 439 97.73 -27.01 36.67
CA GLY A 439 96.60 -27.87 36.33
C GLY A 439 96.73 -28.59 34.97
N LEU A 440 97.92 -28.55 34.35
CA LEU A 440 98.25 -29.24 33.10
C LEU A 440 99.02 -30.54 33.35
N GLY A 441 98.91 -31.14 34.54
CA GLY A 441 99.69 -32.32 34.91
C GLY A 441 99.42 -33.58 34.08
N GLN A 442 98.26 -33.65 33.41
CA GLN A 442 97.98 -34.68 32.41
C GLN A 442 98.92 -34.62 31.19
N ALA A 443 99.64 -33.51 31.00
CA ALA A 443 100.65 -33.36 29.95
C ALA A 443 101.99 -34.07 30.27
N GLN A 444 102.21 -34.55 31.51
CA GLN A 444 103.38 -35.33 31.91
C GLN A 444 104.76 -34.74 31.51
N GLY A 445 104.90 -33.41 31.55
CA GLY A 445 106.14 -32.72 31.14
C GLY A 445 106.29 -32.48 29.62
N SER A 446 105.30 -32.88 28.81
CA SER A 446 105.24 -32.63 27.38
C SER A 446 104.56 -31.28 27.07
N LEU A 447 105.34 -30.33 26.57
CA LEU A 447 104.84 -29.00 26.18
C LEU A 447 103.80 -29.06 25.04
N THR A 448 103.91 -30.05 24.14
CA THR A 448 102.94 -30.28 23.05
C THR A 448 101.58 -30.75 23.57
N GLN A 449 101.59 -31.63 24.58
CA GLN A 449 100.37 -32.19 25.16
C GLN A 449 99.66 -31.17 26.06
N ALA A 450 100.41 -30.27 26.69
CA ALA A 450 99.87 -29.13 27.43
C ALA A 450 99.08 -28.16 26.52
N ARG A 451 99.53 -27.93 25.28
CA ARG A 451 98.77 -27.15 24.28
C ARG A 451 97.48 -27.83 23.85
N ALA A 452 97.52 -29.14 23.61
CA ALA A 452 96.34 -29.90 23.19
C ALA A 452 95.20 -29.84 24.23
N LEU A 453 95.53 -29.93 25.52
CA LEU A 453 94.57 -29.79 26.62
C LEU A 453 93.93 -28.39 26.70
N LEU A 454 94.67 -27.33 26.35
CA LEU A 454 94.14 -25.97 26.27
C LEU A 454 93.20 -25.79 25.06
N ASP A 455 93.50 -26.40 23.91
CA ASP A 455 92.63 -26.37 22.73
C ASP A 455 91.32 -27.14 22.97
N GLU A 456 91.36 -28.28 23.67
CA GLU A 456 90.18 -29.04 24.09
C GLU A 456 89.29 -28.23 25.04
N ALA A 457 89.88 -27.53 26.02
CA ALA A 457 89.15 -26.65 26.93
C ALA A 457 88.54 -25.42 26.24
N ARG A 458 89.16 -24.91 25.17
CA ARG A 458 88.60 -23.82 24.34
C ARG A 458 87.41 -24.29 23.51
N ALA A 459 87.48 -25.48 22.91
CA ALA A 459 86.38 -26.08 22.17
C ALA A 459 85.16 -26.34 23.08
N ALA A 460 85.39 -26.84 24.29
CA ALA A 460 84.35 -27.04 25.31
C ALA A 460 83.65 -25.72 25.69
N ARG A 461 84.39 -24.63 25.96
CA ARG A 461 83.79 -23.31 26.25
C ARG A 461 82.89 -22.79 25.12
N ALA A 462 83.36 -22.85 23.87
CA ALA A 462 82.55 -22.43 22.72
C ALA A 462 81.26 -23.26 22.56
N GLN A 463 81.28 -24.54 22.95
CA GLN A 463 80.10 -25.41 22.94
C GLN A 463 79.13 -25.08 24.09
N ARG A 464 79.64 -24.74 25.28
CA ARG A 464 78.84 -24.25 26.42
C ARG A 464 78.10 -22.96 26.08
N ASP A 465 78.81 -21.98 25.51
CA ASP A 465 78.21 -20.69 25.14
C ASP A 465 77.08 -20.85 24.11
N ARG A 466 77.22 -21.82 23.18
CA ARG A 466 76.16 -22.16 22.23
C ARG A 466 74.92 -22.74 22.93
N PHE A 467 75.11 -23.66 23.88
CA PHE A 467 73.99 -24.21 24.65
C PHE A 467 73.30 -23.12 25.48
N ASP A 468 74.05 -22.25 26.15
CA ASP A 468 73.51 -21.15 26.96
C ASP A 468 72.70 -20.16 26.11
N LEU A 469 73.21 -19.77 24.92
CA LEU A 469 72.49 -18.91 23.98
C LEU A 469 71.18 -19.55 23.47
N GLN A 470 71.22 -20.85 23.12
CA GLN A 470 70.04 -21.57 22.66
C GLN A 470 68.98 -21.67 23.75
N THR A 471 69.38 -22.04 24.98
CA THR A 471 68.49 -22.08 26.15
C THR A 471 67.87 -20.71 26.43
N GLN A 472 68.65 -19.63 26.41
CA GLN A 472 68.13 -18.28 26.67
C GLN A 472 67.09 -17.85 25.62
N SER A 473 67.28 -18.21 24.35
CA SER A 473 66.31 -17.91 23.28
C SER A 473 65.00 -18.68 23.46
N LEU A 474 65.06 -19.96 23.86
CA LEU A 474 63.88 -20.79 24.10
C LEU A 474 63.10 -20.32 25.32
N VAL A 475 63.79 -20.00 26.42
CA VAL A 475 63.16 -19.46 27.64
C VAL A 475 62.45 -18.15 27.34
N SER A 476 63.06 -17.27 26.54
CA SER A 476 62.44 -15.98 26.16
C SER A 476 61.16 -16.20 25.34
N ARG A 477 61.19 -17.12 24.36
CA ARG A 477 60.02 -17.49 23.56
C ARG A 477 58.92 -18.16 24.39
N ARG A 478 59.29 -19.03 25.33
CA ARG A 478 58.36 -19.67 26.27
C ARG A 478 57.66 -18.64 27.14
N ILE A 479 58.39 -17.69 27.73
CA ILE A 479 57.81 -16.61 28.54
C ILE A 479 56.87 -15.74 27.71
N GLU A 480 57.22 -15.45 26.46
CA GLU A 480 56.34 -14.71 25.55
C GLU A 480 55.03 -15.48 25.26
N CYS A 481 55.10 -16.78 24.99
CA CYS A 481 53.91 -17.62 24.80
C CYS A 481 53.10 -17.78 26.10
N GLU A 482 53.73 -17.92 27.26
CA GLU A 482 53.05 -17.95 28.58
C GLU A 482 52.28 -16.65 28.83
N LYS A 483 52.85 -15.50 28.47
CA LYS A 483 52.16 -14.20 28.56
C LYS A 483 50.96 -14.14 27.60
N LYS A 484 51.13 -14.54 26.34
CA LYS A 484 50.03 -14.58 25.35
C LYS A 484 48.91 -15.52 25.79
N LEU A 485 49.24 -16.66 26.39
CA LEU A 485 48.27 -17.60 26.97
C LEU A 485 47.47 -16.95 28.09
N LYS A 486 48.13 -16.23 29.00
CA LYS A 486 47.45 -15.52 30.09
C LYS A 486 46.54 -14.41 29.57
N ASP A 487 47.01 -13.61 28.61
CA ASP A 487 46.19 -12.56 27.98
C ASP A 487 44.96 -13.16 27.26
N ALA A 488 45.11 -14.34 26.64
CA ALA A 488 44.01 -15.06 26.02
C ALA A 488 42.99 -15.59 27.06
N GLN A 489 43.45 -16.09 28.20
CA GLN A 489 42.59 -16.52 29.32
C GLN A 489 41.80 -15.35 29.93
N ASP A 490 42.45 -14.19 30.14
CA ASP A 490 41.79 -13.00 30.66
C ASP A 490 40.73 -12.46 29.67
N LYS A 491 41.00 -12.53 28.36
CA LYS A 491 40.01 -12.21 27.32
C LYS A 491 38.81 -13.14 27.37
N LEU A 492 39.02 -14.45 27.57
CA LEU A 492 37.94 -15.43 27.70
C LEU A 492 37.03 -15.09 28.89
N ILE A 493 37.60 -14.79 30.05
CA ILE A 493 36.81 -14.43 31.25
C ILE A 493 35.93 -13.20 30.99
N ARG A 494 36.49 -12.15 30.37
CA ARG A 494 35.72 -10.94 30.03
C ARG A 494 34.60 -11.22 29.02
N LEU A 495 34.85 -12.08 28.04
CA LEU A 495 33.84 -12.52 27.07
C LEU A 495 32.71 -13.28 27.77
N CYS A 496 33.05 -14.18 28.69
CA CYS A 496 32.06 -14.92 29.46
C CYS A 496 31.24 -14.03 30.38
N GLU A 497 31.85 -13.08 31.08
CA GLU A 497 31.13 -12.13 31.94
C GLU A 497 30.16 -11.25 31.15
N LYS A 498 30.58 -10.75 29.98
CA LYS A 498 29.76 -9.85 29.15
C LYS A 498 28.48 -10.52 28.64
N HIS A 499 28.55 -11.81 28.32
CA HIS A 499 27.45 -12.58 27.72
C HIS A 499 26.83 -13.62 28.68
N GLU A 500 27.13 -13.51 29.98
CA GLU A 500 26.64 -14.41 31.04
C GLU A 500 26.90 -15.91 30.74
N LEU A 501 28.05 -16.22 30.14
CA LEU A 501 28.45 -17.58 29.78
C LEU A 501 29.06 -18.32 30.96
N ASP A 502 28.87 -19.63 31.00
CA ASP A 502 29.55 -20.50 31.96
C ASP A 502 31.04 -20.61 31.59
N ILE A 503 31.91 -20.10 32.47
CA ILE A 503 33.37 -20.09 32.29
C ILE A 503 33.93 -21.51 32.20
N SER A 504 33.27 -22.50 32.79
CA SER A 504 33.73 -23.89 32.76
C SER A 504 33.50 -24.56 31.40
N GLN A 505 32.43 -24.18 30.70
CA GLN A 505 32.08 -24.68 29.37
C GLN A 505 31.54 -23.55 28.48
N PRO A 506 32.39 -22.62 28.05
CA PRO A 506 31.97 -21.42 27.36
C PRO A 506 31.41 -21.71 25.95
N ALA A 507 31.95 -22.72 25.26
CA ALA A 507 31.45 -23.14 23.95
C ALA A 507 30.05 -23.78 24.03
N LEU A 508 29.80 -24.59 25.07
CA LEU A 508 28.48 -25.22 25.25
C LEU A 508 27.42 -24.20 25.71
N SER A 509 27.78 -23.30 26.63
CA SER A 509 26.85 -22.29 27.14
C SER A 509 26.38 -21.32 26.06
N ILE A 510 27.28 -20.85 25.18
CA ILE A 510 26.88 -19.97 24.07
C ILE A 510 26.01 -20.69 23.05
N GLU A 511 26.25 -21.99 22.82
CA GLU A 511 25.45 -22.81 21.92
C GLU A 511 24.03 -23.05 22.45
N VAL A 512 23.88 -23.27 23.76
CA VAL A 512 22.57 -23.39 24.42
C VAL A 512 21.79 -22.08 24.35
N ILE A 513 22.42 -20.94 24.67
CA ILE A 513 21.76 -19.62 24.63
C ILE A 513 21.36 -19.29 23.19
N SER A 514 22.27 -19.48 22.23
CA SER A 514 21.98 -19.25 20.81
C SER A 514 20.84 -20.13 20.31
N GLY A 515 20.82 -21.42 20.67
CA GLY A 515 19.75 -22.34 20.28
C GLY A 515 18.38 -21.93 20.83
N ARG A 516 18.32 -21.49 22.10
CA ARG A 516 17.07 -20.97 22.70
C ARG A 516 16.57 -19.71 22.00
N LYS A 517 17.48 -18.78 21.67
CA LYS A 517 17.14 -17.53 20.97
C LYS A 517 16.67 -17.82 19.54
N GLU A 518 17.32 -18.75 18.85
CA GLU A 518 16.91 -19.20 17.50
C GLU A 518 15.51 -19.82 17.51
N GLN A 519 15.22 -20.69 18.47
CA GLN A 519 13.88 -21.26 18.64
C GLN A 519 12.82 -20.19 18.94
N GLN A 520 13.15 -19.21 19.79
CA GLN A 520 12.26 -18.09 20.07
C GLN A 520 12.00 -17.24 18.82
N ARG A 521 13.01 -17.09 17.94
CA ARG A 521 12.87 -16.37 16.67
C ARG A 521 11.93 -17.11 15.73
N GLU A 522 12.11 -18.42 15.59
CA GLU A 522 11.26 -19.27 14.75
C GLU A 522 9.79 -19.16 15.18
N SER A 523 9.49 -19.31 16.47
CA SER A 523 8.12 -19.16 16.99
C SER A 523 7.54 -17.75 16.79
N LEU A 524 8.33 -16.70 16.97
CA LEU A 524 7.89 -15.32 16.71
C LEU A 524 7.67 -15.05 15.22
N GLN A 525 8.48 -15.69 14.35
CA GLN A 525 8.39 -15.54 12.92
C GLN A 525 7.12 -16.20 12.38
N GLU A 526 6.80 -17.42 12.83
CA GLU A 526 5.53 -18.09 12.52
C GLU A 526 4.33 -17.22 12.92
N LEU A 527 4.35 -16.65 14.13
CA LEU A 527 3.28 -15.77 14.60
C LEU A 527 3.19 -14.49 13.74
N SER A 528 4.33 -13.89 13.38
CA SER A 528 4.37 -12.71 12.50
C SER A 528 3.80 -13.01 11.12
N GLU A 529 4.13 -14.16 10.53
CA GLU A 529 3.63 -14.58 9.22
C GLU A 529 2.11 -14.83 9.25
N GLU A 530 1.60 -15.44 10.33
CA GLU A 530 0.15 -15.61 10.55
C GLU A 530 -0.57 -14.25 10.63
N ARG A 531 -0.03 -13.31 11.43
CA ARG A 531 -0.59 -11.96 11.56
C ARG A 531 -0.52 -11.18 10.24
N ASP A 532 0.59 -11.27 9.51
CA ASP A 532 0.77 -10.62 8.21
C ASP A 532 -0.23 -11.14 7.17
N LYS A 533 -0.46 -12.45 7.14
CA LYS A 533 -1.47 -13.07 6.28
C LYS A 533 -2.88 -12.55 6.62
N ARG A 534 -3.27 -12.57 7.89
CA ARG A 534 -4.58 -12.08 8.34
C ARG A 534 -4.77 -10.59 8.04
N TYR A 535 -3.75 -9.78 8.25
CA TYR A 535 -3.74 -8.37 7.89
C TYR A 535 -3.94 -8.16 6.39
N GLY A 536 -3.27 -8.97 5.55
CA GLY A 536 -3.43 -8.94 4.10
C GLY A 536 -4.85 -9.30 3.64
N GLU A 537 -5.43 -10.36 4.21
CA GLU A 537 -6.82 -10.77 3.95
C GLU A 537 -7.80 -9.66 4.32
N LEU A 538 -7.70 -9.09 5.53
CA LEU A 538 -8.55 -8.00 5.98
C LEU A 538 -8.39 -6.75 5.12
N LYS A 539 -7.16 -6.40 4.72
CA LYS A 539 -6.90 -5.26 3.83
C LYS A 539 -7.62 -5.42 2.49
N GLN A 540 -7.57 -6.62 1.91
CA GLN A 540 -8.23 -6.90 0.63
C GLN A 540 -9.75 -6.85 0.76
N GLU A 541 -10.30 -7.45 1.82
CA GLU A 541 -11.74 -7.43 2.10
C GLU A 541 -12.26 -5.99 2.29
N LEU A 542 -11.57 -5.18 3.10
CA LEU A 542 -11.97 -3.79 3.37
C LEU A 542 -11.84 -2.91 2.12
N SER A 543 -10.78 -3.08 1.32
CA SER A 543 -10.62 -2.35 0.06
C SER A 543 -11.74 -2.66 -0.94
N SER A 544 -12.19 -3.92 -1.02
CA SER A 544 -13.33 -4.30 -1.87
C SER A 544 -14.68 -3.74 -1.40
N ALA A 545 -14.77 -3.32 -0.14
CA ALA A 545 -16.00 -2.83 0.48
C ALA A 545 -16.10 -1.31 0.54
N GLN A 546 -15.02 -0.58 0.23
CA GLN A 546 -14.90 0.86 0.44
C GLN A 546 -15.92 1.69 -0.38
N ASP A 547 -16.30 1.18 -1.55
CA ASP A 547 -17.25 1.84 -2.45
C ASP A 547 -18.70 1.35 -2.30
N LYS A 548 -18.99 0.49 -1.30
CA LYS A 548 -20.34 -0.05 -1.12
C LYS A 548 -21.27 1.00 -0.50
N THR A 549 -22.12 1.59 -1.34
CA THR A 549 -23.17 2.56 -0.97
C THR A 549 -24.55 1.94 -0.73
N GLU A 550 -24.67 0.61 -0.82
CA GLU A 550 -25.94 -0.14 -0.78
C GLU A 550 -26.82 0.23 0.42
N LEU A 551 -26.28 0.31 1.63
CA LEU A 551 -27.07 0.67 2.83
C LEU A 551 -27.63 2.10 2.73
N ALA A 552 -26.85 3.04 2.19
CA ALA A 552 -27.29 4.42 2.01
C ALA A 552 -28.37 4.52 0.94
N GLU A 553 -28.21 3.80 -0.17
CA GLU A 553 -29.19 3.71 -1.25
C GLU A 553 -30.52 3.10 -0.78
N LEU A 554 -30.47 1.99 -0.04
CA LEU A 554 -31.66 1.35 0.51
C LEU A 554 -32.39 2.25 1.51
N LYS A 555 -31.65 3.00 2.35
CA LYS A 555 -32.25 4.00 3.24
C LYS A 555 -32.94 5.12 2.47
N LEU A 556 -32.31 5.64 1.41
CA LEU A 556 -32.90 6.65 0.55
C LEU A 556 -34.20 6.15 -0.11
N GLN A 557 -34.19 4.92 -0.64
CA GLN A 557 -35.38 4.28 -1.19
C GLN A 557 -36.50 4.13 -0.14
N SER A 558 -36.15 3.87 1.13
CA SER A 558 -37.13 3.72 2.21
C SER A 558 -37.81 5.04 2.55
N GLU A 559 -37.06 6.15 2.54
CA GLU A 559 -37.63 7.47 2.72
C GLU A 559 -38.55 7.85 1.54
N GLN A 560 -38.09 7.63 0.30
CA GLN A 560 -38.92 7.87 -0.89
C GLN A 560 -40.22 7.07 -0.87
N LEU A 561 -40.16 5.80 -0.48
CA LEU A 561 -41.32 4.94 -0.39
C LEU A 561 -42.28 5.38 0.73
N THR A 562 -41.73 5.85 1.86
CA THR A 562 -42.53 6.39 2.97
C THR A 562 -43.28 7.65 2.55
N THR A 563 -42.64 8.55 1.80
CA THR A 563 -43.30 9.73 1.21
C THR A 563 -44.44 9.32 0.28
N ARG A 564 -44.21 8.36 -0.63
CA ARG A 564 -45.27 7.86 -1.53
C ARG A 564 -46.46 7.26 -0.78
N ILE A 565 -46.21 6.51 0.30
CA ILE A 565 -47.27 5.97 1.16
C ILE A 565 -48.08 7.09 1.79
N ASN A 566 -47.43 8.13 2.29
CA ASN A 566 -48.11 9.27 2.92
C ASN A 566 -48.97 10.03 1.90
N GLU A 567 -48.43 10.35 0.72
CA GLU A 567 -49.17 11.01 -0.36
C GLU A 567 -50.40 10.19 -0.79
N SER A 568 -50.21 8.89 -1.02
CA SER A 568 -51.31 7.99 -1.41
C SER A 568 -52.35 7.82 -0.30
N THR A 569 -51.95 7.90 0.97
CA THR A 569 -52.87 7.86 2.11
C THR A 569 -53.69 9.14 2.19
N GLU A 570 -53.06 10.30 1.96
CA GLU A 570 -53.74 11.60 1.94
C GLU A 570 -54.77 11.67 0.80
N ASP A 571 -54.40 11.23 -0.40
CA ASP A 571 -55.31 11.20 -1.54
C ASP A 571 -56.48 10.23 -1.32
N LEU A 572 -56.23 9.06 -0.74
CA LEU A 572 -57.30 8.13 -0.37
C LEU A 572 -58.25 8.76 0.65
N ALA A 573 -57.73 9.48 1.65
CA ALA A 573 -58.55 10.18 2.64
C ALA A 573 -59.43 11.25 1.98
N ARG A 574 -58.89 12.03 1.03
CA ARG A 574 -59.66 13.01 0.24
C ARG A 574 -60.78 12.34 -0.55
N LEU A 575 -60.50 11.21 -1.20
CA LEU A 575 -61.51 10.47 -1.96
C LEU A 575 -62.61 9.89 -1.08
N LEU A 576 -62.27 9.35 0.09
CA LEU A 576 -63.24 8.82 1.06
C LEU A 576 -64.15 9.93 1.61
N LEU A 577 -63.61 11.11 1.89
CA LEU A 577 -64.39 12.28 2.29
C LEU A 577 -65.34 12.72 1.17
N ALA A 578 -64.82 12.85 -0.07
CA ALA A 578 -65.63 13.22 -1.23
C ALA A 578 -66.77 12.22 -1.47
N LYS A 579 -66.49 10.91 -1.35
CA LYS A 579 -67.50 9.85 -1.42
C LYS A 579 -68.61 10.08 -0.39
N ARG A 580 -68.25 10.26 0.88
CA ARG A 580 -69.22 10.42 1.98
C ARG A 580 -70.09 11.67 1.80
N MET A 581 -69.50 12.77 1.35
CA MET A 581 -70.22 14.03 1.07
C MET A 581 -71.21 13.84 -0.08
N LEU A 582 -70.79 13.20 -1.16
CA LEU A 582 -71.63 12.97 -2.32
C LEU A 582 -72.77 11.99 -2.04
N GLU A 583 -72.50 10.90 -1.31
CA GLU A 583 -73.54 9.97 -0.83
C GLU A 583 -74.55 10.69 0.06
N GLY A 584 -74.09 11.58 0.96
CA GLY A 584 -74.96 12.39 1.80
C GLY A 584 -75.84 13.35 0.99
N ALA A 585 -75.28 14.00 -0.03
CA ALA A 585 -76.01 14.90 -0.90
C ALA A 585 -77.07 14.18 -1.74
N ILE A 586 -76.73 13.01 -2.30
CA ILE A 586 -77.67 12.17 -3.07
C ILE A 586 -78.83 11.71 -2.17
N ALA A 587 -78.52 11.18 -0.98
CA ALA A 587 -79.55 10.69 -0.06
C ALA A 587 -80.50 11.81 0.41
N ALA A 588 -79.97 12.99 0.76
CA ALA A 588 -80.78 14.13 1.17
C ALA A 588 -81.76 14.59 0.06
N TRP A 589 -81.32 14.51 -1.19
CA TRP A 589 -82.13 14.89 -2.34
C TRP A 589 -83.21 13.84 -2.67
N GLU A 590 -82.90 12.55 -2.56
CA GLU A 590 -83.88 11.44 -2.70
C GLU A 590 -84.94 11.50 -1.61
N GLU A 591 -84.60 11.89 -0.37
CA GLU A 591 -85.53 11.97 0.75
C GLU A 591 -86.45 13.19 0.69
N THR A 592 -85.93 14.35 0.25
CA THR A 592 -86.65 15.64 0.34
C THR A 592 -87.31 16.07 -0.96
N SER A 593 -86.58 16.04 -2.08
CA SER A 593 -86.99 16.70 -3.32
C SER A 593 -87.69 15.75 -4.29
N GLN A 594 -87.26 14.50 -4.36
CA GLN A 594 -87.82 13.51 -5.27
C GLN A 594 -89.32 13.21 -5.04
N PRO A 595 -89.84 13.09 -3.80
CA PRO A 595 -91.27 12.86 -3.57
C PRO A 595 -92.15 14.03 -4.04
N GLU A 596 -91.70 15.27 -3.84
CA GLU A 596 -92.44 16.47 -4.24
C GLU A 596 -92.47 16.63 -5.78
N VAL A 597 -91.37 16.28 -6.48
CA VAL A 597 -91.34 16.24 -7.95
C VAL A 597 -92.39 15.27 -8.48
N TYR A 598 -92.45 14.04 -8.00
CA TYR A 598 -93.42 13.06 -8.47
C TYR A 598 -94.86 13.44 -8.13
N LYS A 599 -95.08 14.06 -6.97
CA LYS A 599 -96.39 14.56 -6.57
C LYS A 599 -96.88 15.66 -7.51
N ARG A 600 -96.06 16.68 -7.79
CA ARG A 600 -96.40 17.74 -8.76
C ARG A 600 -96.54 17.21 -10.18
N ALA A 601 -95.65 16.32 -10.61
CA ALA A 601 -95.73 15.69 -11.92
C ALA A 601 -97.02 14.88 -12.09
N SER A 602 -97.47 14.20 -11.03
CA SER A 602 -98.76 13.47 -11.03
C SER A 602 -99.95 14.42 -11.23
N GLN A 603 -99.98 15.55 -10.52
CA GLN A 603 -101.03 16.57 -10.65
C GLN A 603 -101.09 17.16 -12.05
N LEU A 604 -99.92 17.52 -12.60
CA LEU A 604 -99.80 18.04 -13.96
C LEU A 604 -100.19 17.00 -15.02
N PHE A 605 -99.81 15.74 -14.81
CA PHE A 605 -100.15 14.65 -15.73
C PHE A 605 -101.65 14.32 -15.71
N GLU A 606 -102.28 14.35 -14.54
CA GLU A 606 -103.73 14.23 -14.40
C GLU A 606 -104.46 15.36 -15.13
N LEU A 607 -103.97 16.61 -14.98
CA LEU A 607 -104.49 17.78 -15.69
C LEU A 607 -104.34 17.66 -17.22
N MET A 608 -103.18 17.20 -17.70
CA MET A 608 -102.91 17.05 -19.13
C MET A 608 -103.72 15.93 -19.78
N THR A 609 -104.05 14.89 -19.02
CA THR A 609 -104.72 13.68 -19.53
C THR A 609 -106.22 13.66 -19.21
N ASP A 610 -106.77 14.77 -18.70
CA ASP A 610 -108.17 14.90 -18.30
C ASP A 610 -108.63 13.79 -17.34
N GLY A 611 -107.77 13.46 -16.37
CA GLY A 611 -108.03 12.43 -15.35
C GLY A 611 -107.83 10.98 -15.81
N ALA A 612 -107.41 10.74 -17.06
CA ALA A 612 -107.16 9.37 -17.54
C ALA A 612 -106.01 8.69 -16.76
N TRP A 613 -105.02 9.47 -16.31
CA TRP A 613 -103.91 9.02 -15.49
C TRP A 613 -103.76 9.91 -14.26
N VAL A 614 -103.65 9.33 -13.07
CA VAL A 614 -103.75 10.06 -11.80
C VAL A 614 -102.40 10.14 -11.08
N LYS A 615 -101.48 9.20 -11.35
CA LYS A 615 -100.21 9.13 -10.60
C LYS A 615 -99.03 8.71 -11.47
N ILE A 616 -97.90 9.38 -11.26
CA ILE A 616 -96.56 8.96 -11.70
C ILE A 616 -95.78 8.50 -10.47
N SER A 617 -95.16 7.32 -10.51
CA SER A 617 -94.33 6.79 -9.43
C SER A 617 -93.21 5.90 -9.94
N LEU A 618 -92.23 5.63 -9.09
CA LEU A 618 -91.23 4.59 -9.33
C LEU A 618 -91.72 3.26 -8.76
N ALA A 619 -91.52 2.18 -9.52
CA ALA A 619 -91.68 0.82 -9.05
C ALA A 619 -90.51 0.40 -8.16
N GLN A 620 -90.65 -0.77 -7.51
CA GLN A 620 -89.63 -1.30 -6.59
C GLN A 620 -88.28 -1.58 -7.28
N ASP A 621 -88.29 -1.77 -8.59
CA ASP A 621 -87.11 -1.97 -9.43
C ASP A 621 -86.52 -0.65 -9.98
N GLY A 622 -87.07 0.51 -9.58
CA GLY A 622 -86.62 1.83 -10.00
C GLY A 622 -87.13 2.28 -11.38
N GLN A 623 -88.06 1.54 -12.00
CA GLN A 623 -88.66 1.95 -13.27
C GLN A 623 -89.85 2.91 -13.08
N LEU A 624 -90.01 3.87 -13.99
CA LEU A 624 -91.17 4.77 -13.99
C LEU A 624 -92.43 4.00 -14.37
N GLN A 625 -93.51 4.26 -13.64
CA GLN A 625 -94.84 3.73 -13.92
C GLN A 625 -95.91 4.81 -13.73
N VAL A 626 -96.98 4.69 -14.51
CA VAL A 626 -98.16 5.54 -14.38
C VAL A 626 -99.36 4.72 -13.92
N THR A 627 -100.21 5.31 -13.09
CA THR A 627 -101.41 4.65 -12.54
C THR A 627 -102.66 5.42 -12.96
N ASN A 628 -103.66 4.71 -13.48
CA ASN A 628 -104.96 5.30 -13.81
C ASN A 628 -105.92 5.32 -12.59
N ALA A 629 -107.10 5.92 -12.74
CA ALA A 629 -108.12 5.96 -11.68
C ALA A 629 -108.60 4.57 -11.22
N LEU A 630 -108.45 3.54 -12.06
CA LEU A 630 -108.79 2.13 -11.76
C LEU A 630 -107.64 1.36 -11.10
N LYS A 631 -106.55 2.04 -10.69
CA LYS A 631 -105.33 1.46 -10.09
C LYS A 631 -104.57 0.51 -11.01
N MET A 632 -104.79 0.56 -12.31
CA MET A 632 -103.96 -0.15 -13.28
C MET A 632 -102.68 0.61 -13.53
N THR A 633 -101.55 -0.08 -13.45
CA THR A 633 -100.22 0.46 -13.73
C THR A 633 -99.79 0.16 -15.16
N ARG A 634 -99.09 1.10 -15.79
CA ARG A 634 -98.44 0.92 -17.10
C ARG A 634 -97.04 1.51 -17.08
N GLU A 635 -96.15 0.90 -17.83
CA GLU A 635 -94.82 1.45 -18.12
C GLU A 635 -94.87 2.46 -19.28
N PRO A 636 -93.92 3.40 -19.37
CA PRO A 636 -93.84 4.39 -20.45
C PRO A 636 -93.89 3.79 -21.86
N LYS A 637 -93.33 2.58 -22.05
CA LYS A 637 -93.31 1.86 -23.33
C LYS A 637 -94.68 1.32 -23.76
N GLU A 638 -95.60 1.17 -22.82
CA GLU A 638 -96.96 0.70 -23.07
C GLU A 638 -97.96 1.85 -23.32
N LEU A 639 -97.51 3.09 -23.16
CA LEU A 639 -98.32 4.30 -23.39
C LEU A 639 -98.31 4.69 -24.87
N SER A 640 -99.37 5.35 -25.33
CA SER A 640 -99.33 6.00 -26.63
C SER A 640 -98.29 7.11 -26.65
N LEU A 641 -97.73 7.43 -27.82
CA LEU A 641 -96.68 8.44 -27.98
C LEU A 641 -97.08 9.78 -27.32
N GLY A 642 -98.30 10.27 -27.56
CA GLY A 642 -98.81 11.51 -26.98
C GLY A 642 -98.90 11.46 -25.44
N THR A 643 -99.43 10.37 -24.87
CA THR A 643 -99.50 10.20 -23.41
C THR A 643 -98.09 10.12 -22.79
N CYS A 644 -97.16 9.44 -23.46
CA CYS A 644 -95.77 9.33 -23.03
C CYS A 644 -95.07 10.70 -23.05
N GLN A 645 -95.30 11.50 -24.10
CA GLN A 645 -94.81 12.88 -24.19
C GLN A 645 -95.40 13.78 -23.10
N GLN A 646 -96.70 13.64 -22.78
CA GLN A 646 -97.34 14.37 -21.66
C GLN A 646 -96.74 14.00 -20.30
N MET A 647 -96.44 12.71 -20.07
CA MET A 647 -95.80 12.26 -18.84
C MET A 647 -94.41 12.88 -18.66
N TYR A 648 -93.57 12.89 -19.72
CA TYR A 648 -92.25 13.52 -19.64
C TYR A 648 -92.33 15.04 -19.53
N LEU A 649 -93.30 15.67 -20.21
CA LEU A 649 -93.56 17.10 -20.06
C LEU A 649 -93.96 17.44 -18.62
N ALA A 650 -94.86 16.66 -18.01
CA ALA A 650 -95.28 16.84 -16.63
C ALA A 650 -94.11 16.67 -15.63
N LEU A 651 -93.24 15.68 -15.84
CA LEU A 651 -92.03 15.49 -15.03
C LEU A 651 -91.05 16.68 -15.18
N ARG A 652 -90.81 17.16 -16.41
CA ARG A 652 -89.93 18.32 -16.66
C ARG A 652 -90.49 19.60 -16.04
N ILE A 653 -91.79 19.86 -16.19
CA ILE A 653 -92.44 21.01 -15.55
C ILE A 653 -92.32 20.88 -14.02
N ALA A 654 -92.61 19.72 -13.44
CA ALA A 654 -92.47 19.52 -12.00
C ALA A 654 -91.04 19.76 -11.50
N LEU A 655 -90.03 19.33 -12.25
CA LEU A 655 -88.62 19.63 -11.96
C LEU A 655 -88.33 21.14 -12.03
N LEU A 656 -88.79 21.84 -13.07
CA LEU A 656 -88.62 23.28 -13.20
C LEU A 656 -89.28 24.09 -12.07
N ILE A 657 -90.43 23.63 -11.57
CA ILE A 657 -91.14 24.27 -10.46
C ILE A 657 -90.48 23.94 -9.11
N THR A 658 -89.86 22.77 -8.95
CA THR A 658 -89.22 22.36 -7.67
C THR A 658 -87.74 22.79 -7.57
N ALA A 659 -87.05 22.92 -8.70
CA ALA A 659 -85.64 23.30 -8.76
C ALA A 659 -85.48 24.83 -8.87
N GLU A 660 -86.00 25.60 -7.90
CA GLU A 660 -86.05 27.08 -7.93
C GLU A 660 -84.67 27.73 -8.13
N ASN A 661 -83.61 27.12 -7.59
CA ASN A 661 -82.25 27.67 -7.61
C ASN A 661 -81.48 27.39 -8.91
N VAL A 662 -81.95 26.49 -9.78
CA VAL A 662 -81.23 26.12 -11.00
C VAL A 662 -81.67 27.04 -12.14
N GLY A 663 -80.75 27.82 -12.72
CA GLY A 663 -81.01 28.64 -13.91
C GLY A 663 -82.20 29.61 -13.80
N SER A 664 -82.43 30.22 -12.63
CA SER A 664 -83.58 31.10 -12.32
C SER A 664 -83.82 32.21 -13.35
N ALA A 665 -82.74 32.77 -13.90
CA ALA A 665 -82.78 33.86 -14.87
C ALA A 665 -83.22 33.46 -16.30
N PHE A 666 -83.18 32.17 -16.64
CA PHE A 666 -83.35 31.72 -18.02
C PHE A 666 -84.77 31.25 -18.32
N PRO A 667 -85.32 31.60 -19.50
CA PRO A 667 -86.62 31.14 -19.91
C PRO A 667 -86.61 29.65 -20.26
N VAL A 668 -87.76 29.01 -20.05
CA VAL A 668 -88.07 27.72 -20.64
C VAL A 668 -88.49 27.96 -22.08
N VAL A 669 -87.74 27.37 -23.03
CA VAL A 669 -87.96 27.52 -24.46
C VAL A 669 -88.70 26.28 -24.96
N ALA A 670 -89.94 26.46 -25.38
CA ALA A 670 -90.78 25.40 -25.91
C ALA A 670 -90.97 25.57 -27.42
N ASP A 671 -90.59 24.59 -28.24
CA ASP A 671 -90.72 24.63 -29.71
C ASP A 671 -91.68 23.51 -30.18
N ASP A 672 -92.88 23.91 -30.62
CA ASP A 672 -93.95 23.06 -31.17
C ASP A 672 -94.27 21.79 -30.36
N ILE A 673 -94.18 21.87 -29.03
CA ILE A 673 -94.37 20.71 -28.11
C ILE A 673 -95.81 20.24 -27.98
N LEU A 674 -96.81 21.05 -28.36
CA LEU A 674 -98.23 20.76 -28.15
C LEU A 674 -98.94 20.19 -29.39
N VAL A 675 -98.23 20.01 -30.51
CA VAL A 675 -98.80 19.66 -31.83
C VAL A 675 -99.34 18.24 -31.86
N ASN A 676 -98.70 17.31 -31.13
CA ASN A 676 -99.10 15.89 -31.12
C ASN A 676 -100.29 15.59 -30.19
N PHE A 677 -100.90 16.60 -29.58
CA PHE A 677 -102.02 16.44 -28.66
C PHE A 677 -103.35 16.74 -29.35
N ASP A 678 -104.36 15.91 -29.04
CA ASP A 678 -105.75 16.19 -29.39
C ASP A 678 -106.25 17.47 -28.71
N SER A 679 -107.42 17.97 -29.12
CA SER A 679 -107.92 19.28 -28.67
C SER A 679 -108.09 19.39 -27.16
N THR A 680 -108.58 18.34 -26.48
CA THR A 680 -108.79 18.36 -25.03
C THR A 680 -107.46 18.26 -24.28
N ARG A 681 -106.58 17.34 -24.68
CA ARG A 681 -105.24 17.18 -24.11
C ARG A 681 -104.36 18.40 -24.33
N ARG A 682 -104.51 19.08 -25.46
CA ARG A 682 -103.78 20.31 -25.77
C ARG A 682 -104.14 21.44 -24.82
N VAL A 683 -105.43 21.60 -24.49
CA VAL A 683 -105.87 22.55 -23.47
C VAL A 683 -105.31 22.18 -22.10
N GLY A 684 -105.29 20.89 -21.73
CA GLY A 684 -104.66 20.41 -20.49
C GLY A 684 -103.16 20.73 -20.42
N ALA A 685 -102.43 20.48 -21.50
CA ALA A 685 -101.00 20.81 -21.61
C ALA A 685 -100.72 22.33 -21.63
N ALA A 686 -101.59 23.11 -22.28
CA ALA A 686 -101.54 24.57 -22.23
C ALA A 686 -101.71 25.08 -20.78
N LYS A 687 -102.68 24.53 -20.02
CA LYS A 687 -102.86 24.86 -18.59
C LYS A 687 -101.61 24.52 -17.76
N ALA A 688 -100.97 23.38 -18.01
CA ALA A 688 -99.74 23.01 -17.31
C ALA A 688 -98.56 23.95 -17.62
N LEU A 689 -98.42 24.41 -18.87
CA LEU A 689 -97.43 25.45 -19.22
C LEU A 689 -97.75 26.79 -18.58
N MET A 690 -99.04 27.16 -18.46
CA MET A 690 -99.45 28.35 -17.72
C MET A 690 -99.17 28.23 -16.22
N GLU A 691 -99.24 27.02 -15.67
CA GLU A 691 -98.83 26.80 -14.28
C GLU A 691 -97.32 26.99 -14.13
N LEU A 692 -96.52 26.43 -15.04
CA LEU A 692 -95.07 26.68 -15.09
C LEU A 692 -94.74 28.17 -15.20
N SER A 693 -95.50 28.92 -16.00
CA SER A 693 -95.21 30.33 -16.26
C SER A 693 -95.34 31.22 -15.03
N ARG A 694 -96.03 30.75 -13.97
CA ARG A 694 -96.08 31.45 -12.67
C ARG A 694 -94.76 31.41 -11.92
N TYR A 695 -93.91 30.42 -12.22
CA TYR A 695 -92.63 30.21 -11.53
C TYR A 695 -91.43 30.58 -12.41
N ARG A 696 -91.57 30.43 -13.74
CA ARG A 696 -90.48 30.65 -14.70
C ARG A 696 -91.02 31.36 -15.93
N GLN A 697 -90.20 32.20 -16.56
CA GLN A 697 -90.54 32.71 -17.88
C GLN A 697 -90.63 31.55 -18.88
N VAL A 698 -91.68 31.49 -19.69
CA VAL A 698 -91.87 30.51 -20.75
C VAL A 698 -91.96 31.23 -22.09
N ILE A 699 -91.22 30.74 -23.08
CA ILE A 699 -91.27 31.21 -24.47
C ILE A 699 -91.69 30.03 -25.34
N LEU A 700 -92.95 30.03 -25.78
CA LEU A 700 -93.50 29.02 -26.66
C LEU A 700 -93.47 29.50 -28.11
N PHE A 701 -92.73 28.79 -28.95
CA PHE A 701 -92.73 28.95 -30.39
C PHE A 701 -93.75 28.00 -31.00
N THR A 702 -94.64 28.52 -31.85
CA THR A 702 -95.56 27.67 -32.62
C THR A 702 -96.04 28.27 -33.94
N CYS A 703 -96.36 27.43 -34.92
CA CYS A 703 -97.06 27.82 -36.14
C CYS A 703 -98.56 27.51 -36.14
N HIS A 704 -99.06 26.85 -35.10
CA HIS A 704 -100.43 26.36 -35.05
C HIS A 704 -101.33 27.32 -34.27
N SER A 705 -102.29 27.96 -34.95
CA SER A 705 -103.24 28.88 -34.30
C SER A 705 -104.03 28.20 -33.18
N GLU A 706 -104.35 26.92 -33.35
CA GLU A 706 -105.06 26.11 -32.35
C GLU A 706 -104.30 25.98 -31.02
N VAL A 707 -102.96 26.11 -31.02
CA VAL A 707 -102.14 26.14 -29.79
C VAL A 707 -102.27 27.48 -29.09
N VAL A 708 -102.27 28.58 -29.84
CA VAL A 708 -102.50 29.94 -29.31
C VAL A 708 -103.90 30.04 -28.72
N ASP A 709 -104.90 29.50 -29.41
CA ASP A 709 -106.29 29.49 -28.93
C ASP A 709 -106.43 28.64 -27.65
N ALA A 710 -105.74 27.50 -27.56
CA ALA A 710 -105.72 26.69 -26.35
C ALA A 710 -105.13 27.44 -25.14
N LEU A 711 -104.12 28.30 -25.35
CA LEU A 711 -103.56 29.16 -24.30
C LEU A 711 -104.52 30.27 -23.90
N ARG A 712 -105.20 30.91 -24.86
CA ARG A 712 -106.22 31.94 -24.57
C ARG A 712 -107.37 31.40 -23.72
N LEU A 713 -107.79 30.15 -23.96
CA LEU A 713 -108.84 29.48 -23.19
C LEU A 713 -108.46 29.25 -21.71
N THR A 714 -107.20 29.40 -21.32
CA THR A 714 -106.76 29.28 -19.92
C THR A 714 -107.10 30.51 -19.07
N GLY A 715 -107.42 31.66 -19.69
CA GLY A 715 -107.81 32.89 -18.99
C GLY A 715 -106.66 33.65 -18.30
N CYS A 716 -105.40 33.31 -18.59
CA CYS A 716 -104.22 33.96 -18.01
C CYS A 716 -103.61 35.01 -18.96
N GLU A 717 -102.82 35.94 -18.42
CA GLU A 717 -102.11 36.95 -19.22
C GLU A 717 -101.09 36.28 -20.17
N LEU A 718 -101.16 36.66 -21.44
CA LEU A 718 -100.38 36.08 -22.54
C LEU A 718 -99.70 37.20 -23.32
N ASN A 719 -98.37 37.15 -23.45
CA ASN A 719 -97.63 38.04 -24.35
C ASN A 719 -97.51 37.39 -25.72
N GLU A 720 -98.30 37.86 -26.70
CA GLU A 720 -98.28 37.34 -28.07
C GLU A 720 -97.36 38.18 -28.98
N LEU A 721 -96.38 37.53 -29.57
CA LEU A 721 -95.45 38.09 -30.54
C LEU A 721 -95.66 37.40 -31.88
N THR A 722 -95.79 38.16 -32.98
CA THR A 722 -95.88 37.62 -34.34
C THR A 722 -94.57 37.85 -35.08
N LEU A 723 -94.01 36.81 -35.70
CA LEU A 723 -92.73 36.86 -36.46
C LEU A 723 -92.88 37.25 -37.92
#